data_AF-A0A9P3Q941-F1
#
_entry.id   AF-A0A9P3Q941-F1
#
_cell.length_a   1.000
_cell.length_b   1.000
_cell.length_c   1.000
_cell.angle_alpha   90.00
_cell.angle_beta   90.00
_cell.angle_gamma   90.00
#
_symmetry.space_group_name_H-M   'P 1'
#
loop_
_entity.id
_entity.type
_entity.pdbx_description
1 polymer ?
#
loop_
_entity_poly.entity_id
_entity_poly.type
_entity_poly.pdbx_seq_one_letter_code
_entity_poly.pdbx_strand_id
1 'polypeptide(L)'
;MDGGESALVAAGRAWAAEQERKFPDWVDRFGCADPSLWNFGSASLDQLTYNIFHCYPSMRALDDSGNAQFVEGATWYLGEIVRRSNPRTLRWTESIFEYSGGRFIVQPTAKTRAAEYVSPQASLRNVAMSGDPLTLPRTYRPYIDTANRPSWQFSPSDIYQRGTGVWTWDSATERWLSTRDLWRNGIAELLAVLAPRLPGIALDYSPASLAAVEQFACTDAVATDPALRSAVIAYLGESLLRTGDGRWIWDDHPGSITYGYPLVKPYLGAAVSPAHVLEYARTWPDGRNFARLHEAWSAAVEGYRDRNLLHLLTRESTPGIDGPDPVAPGEAWAGLQRARFPEWIERFGAGYAWDFSEQSMDSLAELILRHCPTGSAILDSGAPTEFLEGAVWYLGETLHRARPSRWVLTDFEAPRLARLSIMGYASEVHPLGEFLIQTLDGVVRPTRIWYGPSAPASHPESLRYTYNLWRTGEMRWRIDESVKRRERTKRKRARRGVDDADVLADWLAERQAAFPGWVQRYGAQLRWDFSPATLDDLEGVIWSQAVAPEELLLDPAREDFLLGAAWYLGEVVRRQRNSARWTYQRDFAPEPSVEWMNPGPGVVLAGVYTDLDRRGGILQGWYRSRLETLARYAETDDVES
;
A
#
# COMPACT_ATOMS: atom_id res chain seq x y z
N MET A 1 -16.52 -31.53 25.89
CA MET A 1 -17.37 -30.50 26.53
C MET A 1 -18.32 -29.95 25.49
N ASP A 2 -19.36 -30.73 25.17
CA ASP A 2 -20.62 -30.19 24.64
C ASP A 2 -21.19 -29.23 25.68
N GLY A 3 -21.82 -28.11 25.38
CA GLY A 3 -22.38 -27.63 24.12
C GLY A 3 -23.55 -26.69 24.44
N GLY A 4 -23.48 -25.99 25.58
CA GLY A 4 -24.48 -25.03 25.98
C GLY A 4 -24.36 -23.79 25.12
N GLU A 5 -25.34 -23.58 24.26
CA GLU A 5 -25.48 -22.33 23.52
C GLU A 5 -25.64 -21.18 24.52
N SER A 6 -24.78 -20.17 24.44
CA SER A 6 -24.89 -18.98 25.29
C SER A 6 -26.25 -18.31 25.07
N ALA A 7 -26.90 -17.87 26.15
CA ALA A 7 -28.20 -17.19 26.11
C ALA A 7 -28.24 -16.02 25.10
N LEU A 8 -27.11 -15.32 24.91
CA LEU A 8 -26.95 -14.23 23.95
C LEU A 8 -27.05 -14.69 22.49
N VAL A 9 -26.51 -15.88 22.20
CA VAL A 9 -26.59 -16.48 20.85
C VAL A 9 -28.01 -16.96 20.57
N ALA A 10 -28.67 -17.56 21.57
CA ALA A 10 -30.05 -17.97 21.46
C ALA A 10 -30.98 -16.76 21.24
N ALA A 11 -30.78 -15.67 21.99
CA ALA A 11 -31.50 -14.41 21.82
C ALA A 11 -31.27 -13.80 20.42
N GLY A 12 -30.02 -13.74 19.96
CA GLY A 12 -29.70 -13.24 18.62
C GLY A 12 -30.33 -14.06 17.50
N ARG A 13 -30.35 -15.40 17.61
CA ARG A 13 -31.04 -16.27 16.64
C ARG A 13 -32.55 -16.09 16.65
N ALA A 14 -33.15 -16.03 17.83
CA ALA A 14 -34.60 -15.83 17.97
C ALA A 14 -35.04 -14.50 17.35
N TRP A 15 -34.30 -13.42 17.64
CA TRP A 15 -34.54 -12.11 17.03
C TRP A 15 -34.38 -12.15 15.50
N ALA A 16 -33.31 -12.76 14.98
CA ALA A 16 -33.08 -12.82 13.55
C ALA A 16 -34.18 -13.62 12.81
N ALA A 17 -34.67 -14.72 13.40
CA ALA A 17 -35.79 -15.48 12.84
C ALA A 17 -37.12 -14.72 12.88
N GLU A 18 -37.31 -13.85 13.88
CA GLU A 18 -38.46 -12.95 13.90
C GLU A 18 -38.40 -11.90 12.80
N GLN A 19 -37.25 -11.25 12.62
CA GLN A 19 -37.07 -10.25 11.56
C GLN A 19 -37.16 -10.86 10.16
N GLU A 20 -36.65 -12.09 9.96
CA GLU A 20 -36.79 -12.81 8.69
C GLU A 20 -38.26 -13.01 8.29
N ARG A 21 -39.13 -13.34 9.26
CA ARG A 21 -40.58 -13.47 9.01
C ARG A 21 -41.25 -12.13 8.68
N LYS A 22 -40.77 -11.03 9.25
CA LYS A 22 -41.31 -9.68 9.03
C LYS A 22 -40.73 -9.01 7.77
N PHE A 23 -39.67 -9.56 7.20
CA PHE A 23 -38.94 -8.91 6.12
C PHE A 23 -39.77 -8.66 4.84
N PRO A 24 -40.65 -9.56 4.38
CA PRO A 24 -41.55 -9.26 3.26
C PRO A 24 -42.40 -8.00 3.51
N ASP A 25 -43.06 -7.91 4.66
CA ASP A 25 -43.84 -6.73 5.06
C ASP A 25 -42.96 -5.47 5.19
N TRP A 26 -41.72 -5.64 5.63
CA TRP A 26 -40.74 -4.55 5.69
C TRP A 26 -40.39 -4.04 4.30
N VAL A 27 -40.18 -4.93 3.32
CA VAL A 27 -39.94 -4.56 1.92
C VAL A 27 -41.15 -3.86 1.32
N ASP A 28 -42.37 -4.37 1.56
CA ASP A 28 -43.59 -3.72 1.08
C ASP A 28 -43.75 -2.29 1.63
N ARG A 29 -43.33 -2.06 2.88
CA ARG A 29 -43.47 -0.78 3.56
C ARG A 29 -42.34 0.21 3.29
N PHE A 30 -41.09 -0.26 3.24
CA PHE A 30 -39.89 0.59 3.18
C PHE A 30 -39.02 0.33 1.96
N GLY A 31 -39.21 -0.81 1.30
CA GLY A 31 -38.35 -1.32 0.24
C GLY A 31 -38.60 -0.76 -1.15
N CYS A 32 -39.43 0.28 -1.29
CA CYS A 32 -39.95 0.78 -2.58
C CYS A 32 -40.74 -0.29 -3.38
N ALA A 33 -41.26 0.06 -4.56
CA ALA A 33 -42.25 -0.77 -5.27
C ALA A 33 -41.70 -2.05 -5.94
N ASP A 34 -40.39 -2.28 -5.91
CA ASP A 34 -39.75 -3.45 -6.54
C ASP A 34 -39.06 -4.36 -5.51
N PRO A 35 -39.73 -5.43 -5.07
CA PRO A 35 -39.16 -6.41 -4.15
C PRO A 35 -37.92 -7.13 -4.68
N SER A 36 -37.74 -7.19 -6.01
CA SER A 36 -36.60 -7.92 -6.63
C SER A 36 -35.26 -7.23 -6.39
N LEU A 37 -35.27 -5.94 -6.04
CA LEU A 37 -34.08 -5.18 -5.66
C LEU A 37 -33.45 -5.69 -4.35
N TRP A 38 -34.21 -6.29 -3.44
CA TRP A 38 -33.74 -6.70 -2.10
C TRP A 38 -33.06 -8.07 -2.10
N ASN A 39 -32.11 -8.28 -3.01
CA ASN A 39 -31.45 -9.57 -3.26
C ASN A 39 -30.12 -9.80 -2.53
N PHE A 40 -29.79 -8.97 -1.55
CA PHE A 40 -28.53 -8.94 -0.78
C PHE A 40 -27.29 -8.56 -1.63
N GLY A 41 -27.50 -7.91 -2.78
CA GLY A 41 -26.45 -7.40 -3.68
C GLY A 41 -26.15 -5.91 -3.49
N SER A 42 -25.29 -5.35 -4.35
CA SER A 42 -24.86 -3.95 -4.24
C SER A 42 -26.01 -2.95 -4.47
N ALA A 43 -26.91 -3.23 -5.41
CA ALA A 43 -28.03 -2.33 -5.73
C ALA A 43 -28.97 -2.13 -4.52
N SER A 44 -29.15 -3.14 -3.67
CA SER A 44 -29.98 -2.99 -2.46
C SER A 44 -29.31 -2.13 -1.39
N LEU A 45 -27.98 -2.09 -1.34
CA LEU A 45 -27.24 -1.19 -0.45
C LEU A 45 -27.39 0.26 -0.87
N ASP A 46 -27.39 0.55 -2.17
CA ASP A 46 -27.62 1.90 -2.69
C ASP A 46 -29.05 2.36 -2.37
N GLN A 47 -30.04 1.48 -2.57
CA GLN A 47 -31.44 1.73 -2.20
C GLN A 47 -31.61 1.94 -0.69
N LEU A 48 -30.97 1.13 0.14
CA LEU A 48 -31.04 1.29 1.59
C LEU A 48 -30.39 2.62 2.03
N THR A 49 -29.27 2.98 1.44
CA THR A 49 -28.61 4.27 1.65
C THR A 49 -29.55 5.42 1.29
N TYR A 50 -30.25 5.32 0.16
CA TYR A 50 -31.24 6.30 -0.28
C TYR A 50 -32.37 6.45 0.75
N ASN A 51 -32.93 5.33 1.20
CA ASN A 51 -33.99 5.32 2.22
C ASN A 51 -33.54 5.98 3.53
N ILE A 52 -32.30 5.74 3.98
CA ILE A 52 -31.75 6.41 5.17
C ILE A 52 -31.66 7.92 4.93
N PHE A 53 -31.06 8.34 3.82
CA PHE A 53 -30.87 9.75 3.50
C PHE A 53 -32.17 10.55 3.31
N HIS A 54 -33.24 9.89 2.86
CA HIS A 54 -34.51 10.54 2.58
C HIS A 54 -35.48 10.49 3.76
N CYS A 55 -35.59 9.33 4.39
CA CYS A 55 -36.59 9.09 5.42
C CYS A 55 -36.03 9.24 6.84
N TYR A 56 -34.72 9.01 7.03
CA TYR A 56 -34.06 8.95 8.34
C TYR A 56 -32.71 9.69 8.35
N PRO A 57 -32.65 10.98 7.97
CA PRO A 57 -31.41 11.65 7.58
C PRO A 57 -30.42 11.95 8.72
N SER A 58 -30.72 11.55 9.95
CA SER A 58 -29.86 11.82 11.12
C SER A 58 -29.81 10.63 12.06
N MET A 59 -28.74 10.54 12.86
CA MET A 59 -28.65 9.53 13.92
C MET A 59 -29.84 9.59 14.88
N ARG A 60 -30.30 10.80 15.22
CA ARG A 60 -31.48 10.99 16.07
C ARG A 60 -32.75 10.40 15.45
N ALA A 61 -32.92 10.51 14.14
CA ALA A 61 -34.06 9.89 13.45
C ALA A 61 -33.97 8.36 13.48
N LEU A 62 -32.78 7.78 13.35
CA LEU A 62 -32.56 6.33 13.49
C LEU A 62 -32.71 5.85 14.95
N ASP A 63 -32.45 6.71 15.93
CA ASP A 63 -32.57 6.38 17.35
C ASP A 63 -33.98 6.60 17.91
N ASP A 64 -34.89 7.19 17.12
CA ASP A 64 -36.27 7.39 17.50
C ASP A 64 -37.01 6.03 17.55
N SER A 65 -37.60 5.73 18.70
CA SER A 65 -38.43 4.54 18.92
C SER A 65 -39.58 4.39 17.91
N GLY A 66 -40.11 5.50 17.36
CA GLY A 66 -41.13 5.47 16.31
C GLY A 66 -40.64 4.87 15.00
N ASN A 67 -39.32 4.84 14.77
CA ASN A 67 -38.68 4.33 13.57
C ASN A 67 -38.06 2.94 13.78
N ALA A 68 -38.25 2.33 14.94
CA ALA A 68 -37.65 1.04 15.30
C ALA A 68 -37.94 -0.05 14.27
N GLN A 69 -39.15 -0.08 13.68
CA GLN A 69 -39.51 -1.08 12.67
C GLN A 69 -38.63 -0.98 11.41
N PHE A 70 -38.29 0.23 10.96
CA PHE A 70 -37.38 0.41 9.84
C PHE A 70 -35.97 -0.07 10.23
N VAL A 71 -35.47 0.43 11.37
CA VAL A 71 -34.09 0.19 11.83
C VAL A 71 -33.83 -1.27 12.13
N GLU A 72 -34.76 -1.99 12.75
CA GLU A 72 -34.63 -3.42 13.02
C GLU A 72 -34.56 -4.24 11.73
N GLY A 73 -35.44 -3.99 10.77
CA GLY A 73 -35.43 -4.70 9.48
C GLY A 73 -34.18 -4.39 8.65
N ALA A 74 -33.74 -3.12 8.62
CA ALA A 74 -32.49 -2.72 7.96
C ALA A 74 -31.25 -3.34 8.64
N THR A 75 -31.24 -3.38 9.98
CA THR A 75 -30.17 -4.01 10.77
C THR A 75 -30.10 -5.51 10.45
N TRP A 76 -31.25 -6.19 10.45
CA TRP A 76 -31.33 -7.59 10.07
C TRP A 76 -30.83 -7.81 8.64
N TYR A 77 -31.28 -7.01 7.68
CA TYR A 77 -30.91 -7.15 6.28
C TYR A 77 -29.39 -7.09 6.07
N LEU A 78 -28.76 -6.05 6.63
CA LEU A 78 -27.31 -5.87 6.57
C LEU A 78 -26.55 -6.99 7.27
N GLY A 79 -27.02 -7.46 8.43
CA GLY A 79 -26.38 -8.59 9.10
C GLY A 79 -26.57 -9.91 8.35
N GLU A 80 -27.66 -10.08 7.61
CA GLU A 80 -27.85 -11.24 6.74
C GLU A 80 -26.87 -11.27 5.56
N ILE A 81 -26.51 -10.11 4.98
CA ILE A 81 -25.42 -10.03 3.99
C ILE A 81 -24.14 -10.64 4.58
N VAL A 82 -23.78 -10.24 5.80
CA VAL A 82 -22.59 -10.74 6.51
C VAL A 82 -22.72 -12.23 6.80
N ARG A 83 -23.83 -12.66 7.40
CA ARG A 83 -24.03 -14.06 7.82
C ARG A 83 -24.03 -15.01 6.62
N ARG A 84 -24.71 -14.65 5.53
CA ARG A 84 -24.83 -15.46 4.30
C ARG A 84 -23.51 -15.62 3.56
N SER A 85 -22.60 -14.66 3.72
CA SER A 85 -21.25 -14.76 3.14
C SER A 85 -20.42 -15.92 3.71
N ASN A 86 -20.66 -16.34 4.97
CA ASN A 86 -20.06 -17.54 5.55
C ASN A 86 -20.94 -18.15 6.65
N PRO A 87 -22.02 -18.86 6.27
CA PRO A 87 -23.05 -19.28 7.21
C PRO A 87 -22.56 -20.34 8.20
N ARG A 88 -21.43 -21.01 7.92
CA ARG A 88 -20.82 -22.00 8.83
C ARG A 88 -20.04 -21.34 9.97
N THR A 89 -19.51 -20.15 9.75
CA THR A 89 -18.61 -19.49 10.70
C THR A 89 -19.15 -18.19 11.27
N LEU A 90 -20.27 -17.68 10.77
CA LEU A 90 -20.85 -16.41 11.21
C LEU A 90 -22.26 -16.65 11.75
N ARG A 91 -22.60 -15.96 12.84
CA ARG A 91 -23.91 -16.09 13.50
C ARG A 91 -24.34 -14.79 14.15
N TRP A 92 -25.66 -14.66 14.33
CA TRP A 92 -26.26 -13.62 15.16
C TRP A 92 -26.01 -13.86 16.65
N THR A 93 -25.77 -12.79 17.39
CA THR A 93 -25.74 -12.77 18.85
C THR A 93 -26.25 -11.42 19.35
N GLU A 94 -26.80 -11.41 20.56
CA GLU A 94 -27.00 -10.17 21.31
C GLU A 94 -25.62 -9.64 21.77
N SER A 95 -25.40 -8.34 21.60
CA SER A 95 -24.19 -7.64 22.02
C SER A 95 -24.20 -7.44 23.53
N ILE A 96 -23.05 -7.63 24.16
CA ILE A 96 -22.82 -7.30 25.58
C ILE A 96 -22.16 -5.93 25.76
N PHE A 97 -21.80 -5.26 24.66
CA PHE A 97 -21.11 -3.99 24.67
C PHE A 97 -22.06 -2.89 24.19
N GLU A 98 -22.43 -1.97 25.08
CA GLU A 98 -23.25 -0.80 24.70
C GLU A 98 -22.55 0.07 23.64
N TYR A 99 -21.21 0.07 23.63
CA TYR A 99 -20.39 0.78 22.65
C TYR A 99 -20.52 0.27 21.21
N SER A 100 -21.06 -0.94 20.97
CA SER A 100 -21.18 -1.47 19.61
C SER A 100 -22.22 -0.74 18.75
N GLY A 101 -22.94 0.25 19.31
CA GLY A 101 -23.92 1.05 18.57
C GLY A 101 -25.15 0.27 18.12
N GLY A 102 -25.37 -0.93 18.65
CA GLY A 102 -26.51 -1.78 18.32
C GLY A 102 -26.64 -3.02 19.21
N ARG A 103 -27.89 -3.48 19.40
CA ARG A 103 -28.24 -4.60 20.28
C ARG A 103 -27.83 -5.97 19.72
N PHE A 104 -27.88 -6.14 18.40
CA PHE A 104 -27.56 -7.41 17.75
C PHE A 104 -26.41 -7.25 16.77
N ILE A 105 -25.46 -8.19 16.82
CA ILE A 105 -24.26 -8.21 15.99
C ILE A 105 -24.12 -9.56 15.30
N VAL A 106 -23.36 -9.58 14.20
CA VAL A 106 -22.96 -10.82 13.53
C VAL A 106 -21.49 -11.06 13.84
N GLN A 107 -21.19 -12.19 14.48
CA GLN A 107 -19.83 -12.50 14.95
C GLN A 107 -19.37 -13.90 14.50
N PRO A 108 -18.05 -14.17 14.51
CA PRO A 108 -17.53 -15.50 14.31
C PRO A 108 -18.01 -16.51 15.35
N THR A 109 -18.23 -17.76 14.92
CA THR A 109 -18.56 -18.88 15.82
C THR A 109 -17.38 -19.26 16.71
N ALA A 110 -16.15 -19.07 16.20
CA ALA A 110 -14.91 -19.27 16.92
C ALA A 110 -14.68 -18.13 17.92
N LYS A 111 -14.63 -18.46 19.22
CA LYS A 111 -14.44 -17.48 20.31
C LYS A 111 -13.15 -16.66 20.18
N THR A 112 -12.10 -17.26 19.62
CA THR A 112 -10.80 -16.59 19.39
C THR A 112 -10.86 -15.44 18.40
N ARG A 113 -11.94 -15.34 17.61
CA ARG A 113 -12.19 -14.28 16.63
C ARG A 113 -13.40 -13.41 16.99
N ALA A 114 -13.89 -13.47 18.23
CA ALA A 114 -15.09 -12.75 18.64
C ALA A 114 -14.98 -11.21 18.46
N ALA A 115 -13.76 -10.66 18.45
CA ALA A 115 -13.52 -9.24 18.19
C ALA A 115 -13.79 -8.82 16.73
N GLU A 116 -13.89 -9.75 15.79
CA GLU A 116 -14.15 -9.48 14.36
C GLU A 116 -15.66 -9.40 14.04
N TYR A 117 -16.46 -8.93 14.98
CA TYR A 117 -17.90 -8.81 14.79
C TYR A 117 -18.25 -7.62 13.89
N VAL A 118 -19.41 -7.69 13.25
CA VAL A 118 -20.03 -6.59 12.53
C VAL A 118 -21.26 -6.13 13.30
N SER A 119 -21.40 -4.82 13.49
CA SER A 119 -22.58 -4.19 14.06
C SER A 119 -23.38 -3.49 12.94
N PRO A 120 -24.45 -4.10 12.42
CA PRO A 120 -25.18 -3.51 11.30
C PRO A 120 -25.90 -2.21 11.65
N GLN A 121 -26.39 -2.08 12.89
CA GLN A 121 -27.02 -0.85 13.35
C GLN A 121 -26.02 0.31 13.45
N ALA A 122 -24.77 0.04 13.87
CA ALA A 122 -23.72 1.04 13.83
C ALA A 122 -23.41 1.47 12.38
N SER A 123 -23.44 0.55 11.41
CA SER A 123 -23.30 0.89 10.00
C SER A 123 -24.40 1.85 9.53
N LEU A 124 -25.67 1.65 9.92
CA LEU A 124 -26.77 2.56 9.61
C LEU A 124 -26.53 3.96 10.18
N ARG A 125 -26.11 4.04 11.46
CA ARG A 125 -25.76 5.32 12.10
C ARG A 125 -24.60 6.01 11.38
N ASN A 126 -23.58 5.26 10.96
CA ASN A 126 -22.44 5.79 10.22
C ASN A 126 -22.84 6.38 8.86
N VAL A 127 -23.84 5.81 8.17
CA VAL A 127 -24.38 6.40 6.94
C VAL A 127 -24.94 7.79 7.23
N ALA A 128 -25.86 7.89 8.20
CA ALA A 128 -26.48 9.16 8.56
C ALA A 128 -25.47 10.19 9.12
N MET A 129 -24.46 9.74 9.86
CA MET A 129 -23.43 10.59 10.44
C MET A 129 -22.43 11.11 9.40
N SER A 130 -22.03 10.28 8.44
CA SER A 130 -21.00 10.65 7.46
C SER A 130 -21.56 11.41 6.25
N GLY A 131 -22.83 11.18 5.91
CA GLY A 131 -23.42 11.66 4.66
C GLY A 131 -22.79 11.04 3.40
N ASP A 132 -21.88 10.07 3.53
CA ASP A 132 -21.21 9.41 2.39
C ASP A 132 -22.07 8.24 1.88
N PRO A 133 -22.59 8.31 0.64
CA PRO A 133 -23.40 7.24 0.06
C PRO A 133 -22.63 5.91 -0.07
N LEU A 134 -21.30 5.94 -0.06
CA LEU A 134 -20.48 4.74 -0.16
C LEU A 134 -20.26 4.02 1.16
N THR A 135 -20.79 4.51 2.28
CA THR A 135 -20.57 3.92 3.60
C THR A 135 -21.00 2.44 3.65
N LEU A 136 -22.21 2.10 3.17
CA LEU A 136 -22.66 0.71 3.13
C LEU A 136 -21.95 -0.11 2.04
N PRO A 137 -21.88 0.33 0.76
CA PRO A 137 -21.14 -0.40 -0.26
C PRO A 137 -19.70 -0.75 0.16
N ARG A 138 -18.97 0.19 0.76
CA ARG A 138 -17.60 -0.03 1.24
C ARG A 138 -17.54 -1.06 2.36
N THR A 139 -18.45 -0.97 3.32
CA THR A 139 -18.49 -1.87 4.49
C THR A 139 -18.90 -3.29 4.10
N TYR A 140 -19.84 -3.43 3.16
CA TYR A 140 -20.50 -4.71 2.88
C TYR A 140 -20.02 -5.42 1.61
N ARG A 141 -19.29 -4.74 0.70
CA ARG A 141 -18.71 -5.37 -0.51
C ARG A 141 -17.95 -6.67 -0.23
N PRO A 142 -17.08 -6.78 0.80
CA PRO A 142 -16.35 -8.02 1.09
C PRO A 142 -17.24 -9.23 1.42
N TYR A 143 -18.51 -9.01 1.79
CA TYR A 143 -19.47 -10.05 2.11
C TYR A 143 -20.34 -10.43 0.89
N ILE A 144 -20.53 -9.53 -0.06
CA ILE A 144 -21.29 -9.74 -1.30
C ILE A 144 -20.40 -10.46 -2.34
N ASP A 145 -19.19 -9.94 -2.57
CA ASP A 145 -18.27 -10.46 -3.58
C ASP A 145 -17.34 -11.54 -2.99
N THR A 146 -17.90 -12.73 -2.78
CA THR A 146 -17.20 -13.83 -2.10
C THR A 146 -16.04 -14.42 -2.91
N ALA A 147 -16.01 -14.22 -4.25
CA ALA A 147 -14.93 -14.69 -5.12
C ALA A 147 -13.62 -13.90 -4.91
N ASN A 148 -13.73 -12.64 -4.49
CA ASN A 148 -12.60 -11.77 -4.18
C ASN A 148 -12.18 -11.78 -2.71
N ARG A 149 -12.59 -12.80 -1.92
CA ARG A 149 -12.18 -12.91 -0.51
C ARG A 149 -10.66 -13.08 -0.40
N PRO A 150 -9.92 -12.13 0.22
CA PRO A 150 -8.61 -12.43 0.74
C PRO A 150 -8.81 -13.45 1.87
N SER A 151 -8.15 -14.60 1.80
CA SER A 151 -8.31 -15.71 2.76
C SER A 151 -7.91 -15.37 4.21
N TRP A 152 -7.47 -14.15 4.48
CA TRP A 152 -7.12 -13.63 5.80
C TRP A 152 -7.51 -12.15 5.85
N GLN A 153 -8.61 -11.80 6.53
CA GLN A 153 -8.99 -10.41 6.81
C GLN A 153 -7.77 -9.66 7.38
N PHE A 154 -7.49 -8.49 6.79
CA PHE A 154 -6.22 -7.77 6.70
C PHE A 154 -5.22 -8.40 5.71
N SER A 155 -5.33 -8.03 4.44
CA SER A 155 -4.19 -8.16 3.53
C SER A 155 -3.26 -6.98 3.80
N PRO A 156 -1.95 -7.19 4.07
CA PRO A 156 -0.99 -6.08 4.16
C PRO A 156 -0.82 -5.28 2.86
N SER A 157 -1.49 -5.64 1.76
CA SER A 157 -1.70 -4.72 0.63
C SER A 157 -2.52 -3.49 1.03
N ASP A 158 -3.31 -3.58 2.09
CA ASP A 158 -4.18 -2.53 2.62
C ASP A 158 -3.40 -1.56 3.54
N ILE A 159 -2.15 -1.89 3.89
CA ILE A 159 -1.31 -1.08 4.80
C ILE A 159 -0.50 -0.02 4.01
N TYR A 160 -0.48 -0.09 2.67
CA TYR A 160 0.35 0.80 1.85
C TYR A 160 -0.34 1.21 0.55
N GLN A 161 -1.55 1.74 0.68
CA GLN A 161 -2.18 2.48 -0.42
C GLN A 161 -1.48 3.83 -0.49
N ARG A 162 -0.71 4.03 -1.56
CA ARG A 162 -0.12 5.34 -1.79
C ARG A 162 -1.28 6.15 -2.30
N GLY A 163 -1.85 6.93 -1.41
CA GLY A 163 -2.86 7.96 -1.70
C GLY A 163 -2.41 9.01 -2.71
N THR A 164 -1.48 8.69 -3.60
CA THR A 164 -0.82 9.52 -4.60
C THR A 164 -1.02 8.95 -6.01
N GLY A 165 -1.25 7.64 -6.19
CA GLY A 165 -1.46 7.02 -7.51
C GLY A 165 -0.16 6.76 -8.28
N VAL A 166 -0.25 6.73 -9.62
CA VAL A 166 0.92 6.48 -10.49
C VAL A 166 1.84 7.68 -10.49
N TRP A 167 3.15 7.43 -10.39
CA TRP A 167 4.18 8.45 -10.44
C TRP A 167 4.78 8.57 -11.83
N THR A 168 5.00 9.80 -12.26
CA THR A 168 5.64 10.15 -13.53
C THR A 168 6.74 11.16 -13.28
N TRP A 169 7.87 11.02 -13.98
CA TRP A 169 8.96 11.99 -13.90
C TRP A 169 8.67 13.14 -14.86
N ASP A 170 8.54 14.35 -14.32
CA ASP A 170 8.47 15.56 -15.13
C ASP A 170 9.88 16.09 -15.39
N SER A 171 10.29 16.03 -16.65
CA SER A 171 11.61 16.48 -17.08
C SER A 171 11.76 18.00 -17.10
N ALA A 172 10.65 18.75 -17.18
CA ALA A 172 10.69 20.21 -17.18
C ALA A 172 10.97 20.79 -15.79
N THR A 173 10.36 20.20 -14.75
CA THR A 173 10.58 20.61 -13.36
C THR A 173 11.61 19.75 -12.62
N GLU A 174 12.07 18.66 -13.25
CA GLU A 174 12.96 17.64 -12.66
C GLU A 174 12.45 17.15 -11.31
N ARG A 175 11.17 16.74 -11.30
CA ARG A 175 10.44 16.27 -10.11
C ARG A 175 9.52 15.11 -10.47
N TRP A 176 9.24 14.28 -9.49
CA TRP A 176 8.18 13.28 -9.58
C TRP A 176 6.82 13.91 -9.33
N LEU A 177 5.87 13.66 -10.24
CA LEU A 177 4.47 14.03 -10.11
C LEU A 177 3.62 12.76 -10.01
N SER A 178 2.83 12.68 -8.95
CA SER A 178 1.85 11.61 -8.80
C SER A 178 0.54 11.95 -9.51
N THR A 179 -0.30 10.96 -9.79
CA THR A 179 -1.65 11.18 -10.35
C THR A 179 -2.47 12.14 -9.48
N ARG A 180 -2.32 12.03 -8.17
CA ARG A 180 -2.90 12.93 -7.18
C ARG A 180 -2.38 14.36 -7.31
N ASP A 181 -1.08 14.56 -7.54
CA ASP A 181 -0.51 15.90 -7.69
C ASP A 181 -0.98 16.54 -9.00
N LEU A 182 -1.03 15.76 -10.09
CA LEU A 182 -1.60 16.20 -11.37
C LEU A 182 -3.07 16.62 -11.20
N TRP A 183 -3.87 15.81 -10.51
CA TRP A 183 -5.26 16.17 -10.17
C TRP A 183 -5.33 17.47 -9.38
N ARG A 184 -4.60 17.55 -8.25
CA ARG A 184 -4.61 18.70 -7.34
C ARG A 184 -4.18 19.99 -8.04
N ASN A 185 -3.11 19.93 -8.83
CA ASN A 185 -2.59 21.09 -9.56
C ASN A 185 -3.53 21.55 -10.69
N GLY A 186 -4.36 20.65 -11.24
CA GLY A 186 -5.35 20.98 -12.28
C GLY A 186 -6.68 21.52 -11.77
N ILE A 187 -6.93 21.54 -10.45
CA ILE A 187 -8.23 21.94 -9.88
C ILE A 187 -8.62 23.36 -10.29
N ALA A 188 -7.69 24.33 -10.25
CA ALA A 188 -8.00 25.72 -10.61
C ALA A 188 -8.49 25.85 -12.06
N GLU A 189 -7.88 25.13 -12.99
CA GLU A 189 -8.28 25.10 -14.40
C GLU A 189 -9.65 24.43 -14.58
N LEU A 190 -9.89 23.33 -13.86
CA LEU A 190 -11.19 22.67 -13.84
C LEU A 190 -12.30 23.60 -13.32
N LEU A 191 -12.05 24.36 -12.26
CA LEU A 191 -13.04 25.33 -11.75
C LEU A 191 -13.28 26.48 -12.74
N ALA A 192 -12.26 26.91 -13.49
CA ALA A 192 -12.42 27.90 -14.56
C ALA A 192 -13.30 27.37 -15.72
N VAL A 193 -13.34 26.06 -15.95
CA VAL A 193 -14.26 25.42 -16.91
C VAL A 193 -15.70 25.38 -16.38
N LEU A 194 -15.90 25.20 -15.06
CA LEU A 194 -17.22 25.14 -14.43
C LEU A 194 -17.92 26.50 -14.37
N ALA A 195 -17.19 27.55 -13.98
CA ALA A 195 -17.78 28.86 -13.68
C ALA A 195 -18.67 29.44 -14.82
N PRO A 196 -18.27 29.40 -16.11
CA PRO A 196 -19.10 29.92 -17.20
C PRO A 196 -20.41 29.14 -17.43
N ARG A 197 -20.53 27.91 -16.91
CA ARG A 197 -21.72 27.06 -17.08
C ARG A 197 -22.82 27.35 -16.06
N LEU A 198 -22.51 28.08 -14.99
CA LEU A 198 -23.42 28.43 -13.91
C LEU A 198 -23.52 29.96 -13.76
N PRO A 199 -23.99 30.68 -14.80
CA PRO A 199 -24.06 32.14 -14.76
C PRO A 199 -25.00 32.61 -13.64
N GLY A 200 -24.52 33.54 -12.82
CA GLY A 200 -25.29 34.10 -11.69
C GLY A 200 -25.17 33.33 -10.37
N ILE A 201 -24.47 32.19 -10.36
CA ILE A 201 -24.14 31.46 -9.13
C ILE A 201 -22.70 31.79 -8.74
N ALA A 202 -22.50 32.37 -7.56
CA ALA A 202 -21.16 32.51 -6.99
C ALA A 202 -20.68 31.12 -6.54
N LEU A 203 -19.56 30.66 -7.11
CA LEU A 203 -18.90 29.42 -6.71
C LEU A 203 -18.06 29.66 -5.44
N ASP A 204 -18.74 29.87 -4.32
CA ASP A 204 -18.16 30.27 -3.02
C ASP A 204 -18.05 29.11 -2.02
N TYR A 205 -18.28 27.87 -2.48
CA TYR A 205 -18.27 26.64 -1.69
C TYR A 205 -19.31 26.58 -0.57
N SER A 206 -20.29 27.51 -0.56
CA SER A 206 -21.41 27.49 0.39
C SER A 206 -22.39 26.34 0.11
N PRO A 207 -23.23 25.94 1.08
CA PRO A 207 -24.31 24.98 0.85
C PRO A 207 -25.25 25.38 -0.31
N ALA A 208 -25.49 26.68 -0.52
CA ALA A 208 -26.32 27.19 -1.61
C ALA A 208 -25.65 26.96 -2.97
N SER A 209 -24.36 27.26 -3.08
CA SER A 209 -23.59 27.01 -4.31
C SER A 209 -23.50 25.51 -4.61
N LEU A 210 -23.34 24.66 -3.59
CA LEU A 210 -23.31 23.20 -3.74
C LEU A 210 -24.63 22.65 -4.26
N ALA A 211 -25.77 23.15 -3.76
CA ALA A 211 -27.08 22.73 -4.25
C ALA A 211 -27.29 23.12 -5.73
N ALA A 212 -26.84 24.32 -6.13
CA ALA A 212 -26.88 24.75 -7.53
C ALA A 212 -25.97 23.89 -8.43
N VAL A 213 -24.77 23.54 -7.96
CA VAL A 213 -23.85 22.66 -8.69
C VAL A 213 -24.41 21.24 -8.80
N GLU A 214 -25.05 20.69 -7.77
CA GLU A 214 -25.70 19.37 -7.83
C GLU A 214 -26.83 19.32 -8.86
N GLN A 215 -27.68 20.35 -8.90
CA GLN A 215 -28.73 20.47 -9.92
C GLN A 215 -28.14 20.48 -11.33
N PHE A 216 -27.05 21.23 -11.54
CA PHE A 216 -26.33 21.24 -12.82
C PHE A 216 -25.68 19.88 -13.13
N ALA A 217 -25.16 19.19 -12.11
CA ALA A 217 -24.50 17.91 -12.23
C ALA A 217 -25.42 16.78 -12.75
N CYS A 218 -26.73 16.93 -12.55
CA CYS A 218 -27.75 16.02 -13.03
C CYS A 218 -28.13 16.21 -14.51
N THR A 219 -27.54 17.20 -15.20
CA THR A 219 -27.78 17.43 -16.64
C THR A 219 -27.02 16.43 -17.53
N ASP A 220 -27.49 16.28 -18.78
CA ASP A 220 -26.84 15.44 -19.81
C ASP A 220 -25.46 15.96 -20.23
N ALA A 221 -25.22 17.27 -20.11
CA ALA A 221 -23.93 17.86 -20.43
C ALA A 221 -22.81 17.29 -19.53
N VAL A 222 -23.07 17.18 -18.23
CA VAL A 222 -22.11 16.60 -17.27
C VAL A 222 -21.95 15.08 -17.45
N ALA A 223 -22.96 14.41 -18.01
CA ALA A 223 -22.92 12.98 -18.31
C ALA A 223 -21.93 12.64 -19.43
N THR A 224 -21.88 13.53 -20.43
CA THR A 224 -21.24 13.29 -21.72
C THR A 224 -19.90 14.00 -21.87
N ASP A 225 -19.66 15.08 -21.11
CA ASP A 225 -18.42 15.85 -21.12
C ASP A 225 -17.54 15.48 -19.89
N PRO A 226 -16.44 14.73 -20.09
CA PRO A 226 -15.54 14.34 -19.01
C PRO A 226 -14.90 15.54 -18.30
N ALA A 227 -14.64 16.66 -19.00
CA ALA A 227 -14.02 17.83 -18.39
C ALA A 227 -14.99 18.53 -17.43
N LEU A 228 -16.27 18.67 -17.82
CA LEU A 228 -17.31 19.19 -16.92
C LEU A 228 -17.56 18.26 -15.73
N ARG A 229 -17.55 16.95 -15.96
CA ARG A 229 -17.64 15.95 -14.89
C ARG A 229 -16.49 16.10 -13.88
N SER A 230 -15.25 16.15 -14.35
CA SER A 230 -14.08 16.40 -13.51
C SER A 230 -14.16 17.75 -12.78
N ALA A 231 -14.72 18.78 -13.40
CA ALA A 231 -14.89 20.08 -12.78
C ALA A 231 -15.89 20.08 -11.62
N VAL A 232 -17.01 19.35 -11.75
CA VAL A 232 -17.97 19.14 -10.65
C VAL A 232 -17.31 18.34 -9.51
N ILE A 233 -16.56 17.29 -9.84
CA ILE A 233 -15.81 16.48 -8.86
C ILE A 233 -14.81 17.33 -8.09
N ALA A 234 -14.07 18.19 -8.80
CA ALA A 234 -13.10 19.11 -8.20
C ALA A 234 -13.79 20.13 -7.29
N TYR A 235 -14.91 20.72 -7.71
CA TYR A 235 -15.67 21.68 -6.91
C TYR A 235 -16.22 21.06 -5.62
N LEU A 236 -16.84 19.88 -5.72
CA LEU A 236 -17.35 19.17 -4.56
C LEU A 236 -16.22 18.82 -3.59
N GLY A 237 -15.11 18.26 -4.09
CA GLY A 237 -14.00 17.89 -3.22
C GLY A 237 -13.30 19.09 -2.58
N GLU A 238 -13.13 20.20 -3.30
CA GLU A 238 -12.60 21.46 -2.74
C GLU A 238 -13.54 22.03 -1.66
N SER A 239 -14.86 21.93 -1.85
CA SER A 239 -15.84 22.33 -0.83
C SER A 239 -15.70 21.50 0.44
N LEU A 240 -15.48 20.19 0.31
CA LEU A 240 -15.24 19.30 1.44
C LEU A 240 -13.89 19.61 2.12
N LEU A 241 -12.84 19.85 1.35
CA LEU A 241 -11.51 20.21 1.87
C LEU A 241 -11.57 21.51 2.68
N ARG A 242 -12.32 22.52 2.21
CA ARG A 242 -12.54 23.79 2.91
C ARG A 242 -13.36 23.66 4.19
N THR A 243 -14.20 22.63 4.27
CA THR A 243 -15.13 22.44 5.38
C THR A 243 -14.56 21.53 6.47
N GLY A 244 -14.01 20.39 6.06
CA GLY A 244 -13.52 19.34 6.95
C GLY A 244 -12.03 19.41 7.28
N ASP A 245 -11.30 20.32 6.64
CA ASP A 245 -9.85 20.26 6.50
C ASP A 245 -9.38 18.89 5.95
N GLY A 246 -8.08 18.67 5.85
CA GLY A 246 -7.51 17.42 5.35
C GLY A 246 -6.78 17.58 4.01
N ARG A 247 -6.74 16.52 3.22
CA ARG A 247 -5.90 16.45 2.00
C ARG A 247 -6.56 15.69 0.88
N TRP A 248 -6.13 15.99 -0.34
CA TRP A 248 -6.43 15.13 -1.49
C TRP A 248 -5.61 13.85 -1.41
N ILE A 249 -6.24 12.72 -1.71
CA ILE A 249 -5.56 11.45 -1.98
C ILE A 249 -6.09 10.86 -3.29
N TRP A 250 -5.37 9.89 -3.84
CA TRP A 250 -5.80 9.08 -4.98
C TRP A 250 -5.99 7.65 -4.55
N ASP A 251 -7.11 7.04 -4.92
CA ASP A 251 -7.33 5.63 -4.62
C ASP A 251 -6.58 4.75 -5.62
N ASP A 252 -5.49 4.15 -5.17
CA ASP A 252 -4.67 3.22 -5.94
C ASP A 252 -4.92 1.76 -5.55
N HIS A 253 -5.95 1.47 -4.74
CA HIS A 253 -6.23 0.12 -4.27
C HIS A 253 -7.10 -0.68 -5.25
N PRO A 254 -6.59 -1.73 -5.90
CA PRO A 254 -7.35 -2.46 -6.92
C PRO A 254 -8.62 -3.13 -6.39
N GLY A 255 -8.70 -3.41 -5.08
CA GLY A 255 -9.88 -3.98 -4.43
C GLY A 255 -10.92 -2.93 -4.00
N SER A 256 -10.60 -1.65 -4.08
CA SER A 256 -11.47 -0.57 -3.64
C SER A 256 -12.63 -0.37 -4.61
N ILE A 257 -13.77 0.09 -4.09
CA ILE A 257 -14.89 0.56 -4.92
C ILE A 257 -14.55 1.86 -5.63
N THR A 258 -13.59 2.63 -5.11
CA THR A 258 -13.22 3.93 -5.63
C THR A 258 -11.88 3.91 -6.37
N TYR A 259 -11.36 2.73 -6.73
CA TYR A 259 -10.09 2.56 -7.41
C TYR A 259 -9.98 3.44 -8.66
N GLY A 260 -8.89 4.20 -8.77
CA GLY A 260 -8.61 5.10 -9.88
C GLY A 260 -9.31 6.46 -9.78
N TYR A 261 -9.87 6.83 -8.63
CA TYR A 261 -10.52 8.13 -8.43
C TYR A 261 -9.86 8.97 -7.34
N PRO A 262 -9.95 10.32 -7.45
CA PRO A 262 -9.52 11.20 -6.39
C PRO A 262 -10.49 11.12 -5.20
N LEU A 263 -9.93 11.14 -3.99
CA LEU A 263 -10.67 11.18 -2.73
C LEU A 263 -10.24 12.38 -1.90
N VAL A 264 -11.15 12.89 -1.08
CA VAL A 264 -10.83 13.85 -0.02
C VAL A 264 -10.73 13.07 1.28
N LYS A 265 -9.56 13.13 1.93
CA LYS A 265 -9.30 12.47 3.21
C LYS A 265 -9.30 13.52 4.32
N PRO A 266 -10.30 13.54 5.21
CA PRO A 266 -10.26 14.39 6.39
C PRO A 266 -9.18 13.88 7.35
N TYR A 267 -8.73 14.74 8.26
CA TYR A 267 -7.73 14.38 9.27
C TYR A 267 -8.14 13.13 10.08
N LEU A 268 -9.40 13.08 10.51
CA LEU A 268 -10.03 11.95 11.17
C LEU A 268 -11.34 11.62 10.48
N GLY A 269 -11.48 10.37 10.03
CA GLY A 269 -12.67 9.91 9.30
C GLY A 269 -12.31 9.10 8.06
N ALA A 270 -13.34 8.60 7.37
CA ALA A 270 -13.18 7.88 6.12
C ALA A 270 -12.92 8.85 4.96
N ALA A 271 -12.10 8.45 3.99
CA ALA A 271 -11.97 9.21 2.75
C ALA A 271 -13.27 9.13 1.94
N VAL A 272 -13.63 10.21 1.24
CA VAL A 272 -14.83 10.27 0.40
C VAL A 272 -14.42 10.50 -1.04
N SER A 273 -15.08 9.83 -1.99
CA SER A 273 -14.87 10.04 -3.43
C SER A 273 -15.92 11.00 -3.97
N PRO A 274 -15.57 12.25 -4.33
CA PRO A 274 -16.52 13.18 -4.93
C PRO A 274 -17.10 12.65 -6.25
N ALA A 275 -16.34 11.83 -6.98
CA ALA A 275 -16.80 11.17 -8.21
C ALA A 275 -17.98 10.22 -7.97
N HIS A 276 -17.93 9.43 -6.91
CA HIS A 276 -19.01 8.49 -6.61
C HIS A 276 -20.20 9.16 -5.94
N VAL A 277 -19.98 10.24 -5.18
CA VAL A 277 -21.06 11.09 -4.68
C VAL A 277 -21.81 11.72 -5.85
N LEU A 278 -21.10 12.19 -6.88
CA LEU A 278 -21.68 12.67 -8.12
C LEU A 278 -22.53 11.58 -8.82
N GLU A 279 -21.99 10.38 -9.00
CA GLU A 279 -22.76 9.30 -9.63
C GLU A 279 -24.00 8.93 -8.84
N TYR A 280 -23.87 8.86 -7.52
CA TYR A 280 -25.00 8.61 -6.63
C TYR A 280 -26.09 9.68 -6.78
N ALA A 281 -25.70 10.96 -6.79
CA ALA A 281 -26.63 12.07 -6.98
C ALA A 281 -27.33 12.05 -8.34
N ARG A 282 -26.66 11.54 -9.38
CA ARG A 282 -27.25 11.37 -10.71
C ARG A 282 -28.23 10.19 -10.76
N THR A 283 -27.96 9.12 -10.04
CA THR A 283 -28.89 7.98 -9.92
C THR A 283 -30.12 8.35 -9.06
N TRP A 284 -29.90 9.12 -8.01
CA TRP A 284 -30.92 9.51 -7.03
C TRP A 284 -30.99 11.03 -6.87
N PRO A 285 -31.54 11.76 -7.87
CA PRO A 285 -31.53 13.21 -7.88
C PRO A 285 -32.53 13.77 -6.86
N ASP A 286 -32.04 14.13 -5.68
CA ASP A 286 -32.79 14.80 -4.62
C ASP A 286 -32.38 16.27 -4.42
N GLY A 287 -31.28 16.69 -5.06
CA GLY A 287 -30.71 18.03 -4.96
C GLY A 287 -30.09 18.36 -3.60
N ARG A 288 -29.84 17.35 -2.76
CA ARG A 288 -29.33 17.48 -1.39
C ARG A 288 -28.15 16.56 -1.08
N ASN A 289 -27.71 15.70 -2.00
CA ASN A 289 -26.59 14.80 -1.74
C ASN A 289 -25.29 15.54 -1.39
N PHE A 290 -24.97 16.62 -2.10
CA PHE A 290 -23.75 17.40 -1.88
C PHE A 290 -23.85 18.18 -0.57
N ALA A 291 -25.00 18.81 -0.34
CA ALA A 291 -25.26 19.56 0.89
C ALA A 291 -25.22 18.65 2.13
N ARG A 292 -25.83 17.47 2.06
CA ARG A 292 -25.85 16.47 3.16
C ARG A 292 -24.45 16.05 3.58
N LEU A 293 -23.59 15.76 2.59
CA LEU A 293 -22.20 15.41 2.84
C LEU A 293 -21.42 16.58 3.46
N HIS A 294 -21.60 17.79 2.93
CA HIS A 294 -20.98 19.00 3.47
C HIS A 294 -21.43 19.31 4.91
N GLU A 295 -22.72 19.20 5.21
CA GLU A 295 -23.29 19.38 6.54
C GLU A 295 -22.74 18.35 7.54
N ALA A 296 -22.62 17.08 7.13
CA ALA A 296 -22.02 16.04 7.95
C ALA A 296 -20.55 16.35 8.30
N TRP A 297 -19.77 16.84 7.33
CA TRP A 297 -18.38 17.26 7.56
C TRP A 297 -18.29 18.50 8.47
N SER A 298 -19.18 19.47 8.26
CA SER A 298 -19.29 20.66 9.12
C SER A 298 -19.56 20.26 10.57
N ALA A 299 -20.52 19.36 10.79
CA ALA A 299 -20.86 18.85 12.11
C ALA A 299 -19.70 18.09 12.77
N ALA A 300 -18.92 17.33 11.99
CA ALA A 300 -17.72 16.66 12.49
C ALA A 300 -16.65 17.66 12.96
N VAL A 301 -16.44 18.75 12.22
CA VAL A 301 -15.51 19.83 12.58
C VAL A 301 -15.95 20.57 13.83
N GLU A 302 -17.24 20.90 13.96
CA GLU A 302 -17.78 21.46 15.20
C GLU A 302 -17.56 20.52 16.38
N GLY A 303 -17.74 19.20 16.19
CA GLY A 303 -17.42 18.22 17.21
C GLY A 303 -15.92 18.19 17.61
N TYR A 304 -15.00 18.57 16.72
CA TYR A 304 -13.58 18.77 17.09
C TYR A 304 -13.35 20.08 17.82
N ARG A 305 -14.06 21.14 17.44
CA ARG A 305 -14.05 22.43 18.15
C ARG A 305 -14.49 22.27 19.60
N ASP A 306 -15.61 21.60 19.83
CA ASP A 306 -16.15 21.34 21.16
C ASP A 306 -15.20 20.53 22.04
N ARG A 307 -14.35 19.69 21.43
CA ARG A 307 -13.32 18.89 22.12
C ARG A 307 -11.96 19.58 22.22
N ASN A 308 -11.83 20.83 21.77
CA ASN A 308 -10.57 21.59 21.69
C ASN A 308 -9.47 20.87 20.87
N LEU A 309 -9.87 20.21 19.78
CA LEU A 309 -9.00 19.43 18.89
C LEU A 309 -8.75 20.11 17.54
N LEU A 310 -9.09 21.39 17.38
CA LEU A 310 -8.88 22.12 16.10
C LEU A 310 -7.42 22.20 15.69
N HIS A 311 -6.49 22.21 16.64
CA HIS A 311 -5.05 22.22 16.36
C HIS A 311 -4.57 20.96 15.60
N LEU A 312 -5.39 19.91 15.55
CA LEU A 312 -5.12 18.70 14.78
C LEU A 312 -5.56 18.82 13.32
N LEU A 313 -6.45 19.77 13.00
CA LEU A 313 -6.93 19.96 11.65
C LEU A 313 -5.88 20.72 10.84
N THR A 314 -5.52 20.19 9.68
CA THR A 314 -4.61 20.84 8.75
C THR A 314 -5.15 20.63 7.34
N ARG A 315 -5.53 21.74 6.71
CA ARG A 315 -5.93 21.75 5.31
C ARG A 315 -4.69 21.81 4.42
N GLU A 316 -4.67 20.94 3.43
CA GLU A 316 -3.76 21.10 2.30
C GLU A 316 -4.15 22.31 1.45
N SER A 317 -3.16 23.02 0.93
CA SER A 317 -3.35 24.14 -0.02
C SER A 317 -3.68 23.60 -1.42
N THR A 318 -4.59 24.29 -2.13
CA THR A 318 -4.91 23.98 -3.53
C THR A 318 -4.21 25.00 -4.44
N PRO A 319 -3.18 24.59 -5.22
CA PRO A 319 -2.45 25.49 -6.11
C PRO A 319 -3.36 26.21 -7.12
N GLY A 320 -3.09 27.50 -7.36
CA GLY A 320 -3.88 28.35 -8.25
C GLY A 320 -5.16 28.93 -7.61
N ILE A 321 -5.61 28.38 -6.47
CA ILE A 321 -6.72 28.95 -5.68
C ILE A 321 -6.18 29.64 -4.43
N ASP A 322 -5.37 28.93 -3.63
CA ASP A 322 -4.82 29.45 -2.37
C ASP A 322 -3.44 30.13 -2.54
N GLY A 323 -2.90 30.12 -3.76
CA GLY A 323 -1.53 30.56 -4.08
C GLY A 323 -0.58 29.39 -4.34
N PRO A 324 0.72 29.66 -4.57
CA PRO A 324 1.72 28.61 -4.72
C PRO A 324 2.01 27.94 -3.38
N ASP A 325 2.28 26.62 -3.42
CA ASP A 325 2.74 25.91 -2.22
C ASP A 325 4.09 26.46 -1.75
N PRO A 326 4.30 26.62 -0.43
CA PRO A 326 5.62 26.97 0.09
C PRO A 326 6.62 25.86 -0.23
N VAL A 327 7.76 26.24 -0.82
CA VAL A 327 8.83 25.28 -1.15
C VAL A 327 9.46 24.79 0.16
N ALA A 328 9.49 23.47 0.35
CA ALA A 328 10.10 22.88 1.54
C ALA A 328 11.61 23.23 1.61
N PRO A 329 12.18 23.45 2.81
CA PRO A 329 13.59 23.84 2.96
C PRO A 329 14.60 22.90 2.28
N GLY A 330 14.32 21.59 2.28
CA GLY A 330 15.14 20.59 1.58
C GLY A 330 15.11 20.79 0.06
N GLU A 331 13.93 21.01 -0.51
CA GLU A 331 13.78 21.28 -1.95
C GLU A 331 14.43 22.61 -2.36
N ALA A 332 14.30 23.64 -1.53
CA ALA A 332 14.93 24.94 -1.78
C ALA A 332 16.46 24.81 -1.80
N TRP A 333 17.05 24.03 -0.87
CA TRP A 333 18.48 23.73 -0.89
C TRP A 333 18.89 22.93 -2.13
N ALA A 334 18.11 21.91 -2.52
CA ALA A 334 18.41 21.10 -3.69
C ALA A 334 18.38 21.93 -4.99
N GLY A 335 17.43 22.86 -5.11
CA GLY A 335 17.36 23.79 -6.24
C GLY A 335 18.59 24.71 -6.34
N LEU A 336 19.09 25.19 -5.20
CA LEU A 336 20.32 26.00 -5.15
C LEU A 336 21.55 25.18 -5.59
N GLN A 337 21.68 23.95 -5.10
CA GLN A 337 22.83 23.09 -5.43
C GLN A 337 22.80 22.66 -6.90
N ARG A 338 21.61 22.37 -7.45
CA ARG A 338 21.42 22.12 -8.89
C ARG A 338 21.98 23.26 -9.75
N ALA A 339 21.69 24.50 -9.39
CA ALA A 339 22.20 25.67 -10.12
C ALA A 339 23.73 25.81 -10.04
N ARG A 340 24.36 25.33 -8.96
CA ARG A 340 25.81 25.37 -8.72
C ARG A 340 26.55 24.14 -9.25
N PHE A 341 25.85 23.08 -9.62
CA PHE A 341 26.48 21.82 -9.99
C PHE A 341 27.43 21.92 -11.20
N PRO A 342 27.17 22.73 -12.24
CA PRO A 342 28.15 22.93 -13.32
C PRO A 342 29.52 23.42 -12.81
N GLU A 343 29.54 24.38 -11.89
CA GLU A 343 30.78 24.88 -11.27
C GLU A 343 31.46 23.80 -10.42
N TRP A 344 30.68 22.96 -9.74
CA TRP A 344 31.21 21.83 -8.99
C TRP A 344 31.88 20.79 -9.90
N ILE A 345 31.30 20.50 -11.06
CA ILE A 345 31.92 19.60 -12.07
C ILE A 345 33.25 20.18 -12.53
N GLU A 346 33.29 21.46 -12.91
CA GLU A 346 34.53 22.11 -13.38
C GLU A 346 35.66 22.02 -12.35
N ARG A 347 35.31 22.13 -11.06
CA ARG A 347 36.29 22.21 -9.98
C ARG A 347 36.74 20.87 -9.42
N PHE A 348 35.83 19.91 -9.28
CA PHE A 348 36.11 18.62 -8.61
C PHE A 348 35.86 17.43 -9.51
N GLY A 349 34.81 17.47 -10.33
CA GLY A 349 34.30 16.33 -11.10
C GLY A 349 34.83 16.20 -12.53
N ALA A 350 35.79 17.03 -12.96
CA ALA A 350 36.28 17.03 -14.33
C ALA A 350 36.86 15.65 -14.73
N GLY A 351 36.50 15.17 -15.93
CA GLY A 351 36.95 13.88 -16.46
C GLY A 351 36.03 12.69 -16.15
N TYR A 352 34.96 12.89 -15.38
CA TYR A 352 33.92 11.89 -15.14
C TYR A 352 32.62 12.20 -15.89
N ALA A 353 31.82 11.15 -16.13
CA ALA A 353 30.47 11.29 -16.67
C ALA A 353 29.46 11.37 -15.50
N TRP A 354 28.75 12.49 -15.40
CA TRP A 354 27.75 12.76 -14.35
C TRP A 354 26.34 12.69 -14.94
N ASP A 355 25.84 11.46 -15.11
CA ASP A 355 24.58 11.15 -15.79
C ASP A 355 23.51 10.52 -14.87
N PHE A 356 23.75 10.52 -13.56
CA PHE A 356 22.90 9.88 -12.53
C PHE A 356 22.70 8.37 -12.73
N SER A 357 23.57 7.71 -13.51
CA SER A 357 23.54 6.26 -13.71
C SER A 357 24.16 5.50 -12.54
N GLU A 358 23.96 4.18 -12.54
CA GLU A 358 24.64 3.26 -11.64
C GLU A 358 26.18 3.39 -11.73
N GLN A 359 26.73 3.59 -12.93
CA GLN A 359 28.17 3.75 -13.14
C GLN A 359 28.71 5.07 -12.56
N SER A 360 27.89 6.12 -12.56
CA SER A 360 28.29 7.40 -11.95
C SER A 360 28.44 7.33 -10.42
N MET A 361 27.88 6.30 -9.77
CA MET A 361 28.11 6.05 -8.33
C MET A 361 29.53 5.55 -8.06
N ASP A 362 30.11 4.75 -8.97
CA ASP A 362 31.51 4.34 -8.88
C ASP A 362 32.43 5.57 -9.05
N SER A 363 32.08 6.46 -9.99
CA SER A 363 32.80 7.73 -10.20
C SER A 363 32.71 8.65 -8.97
N LEU A 364 31.55 8.73 -8.32
CA LEU A 364 31.38 9.49 -7.08
C LEU A 364 32.22 8.89 -5.94
N ALA A 365 32.25 7.57 -5.81
CA ALA A 365 33.04 6.89 -4.78
C ALA A 365 34.54 7.15 -4.95
N GLU A 366 35.07 7.06 -6.18
CA GLU A 366 36.45 7.40 -6.49
C GLU A 366 36.78 8.86 -6.13
N LEU A 367 35.86 9.78 -6.46
CA LEU A 367 36.05 11.19 -6.17
C LEU A 367 36.06 11.47 -4.66
N ILE A 368 35.18 10.82 -3.88
CA ILE A 368 35.20 10.89 -2.42
C ILE A 368 36.54 10.43 -1.87
N LEU A 369 37.05 9.28 -2.32
CA LEU A 369 38.34 8.76 -1.84
C LEU A 369 39.54 9.66 -2.20
N ARG A 370 39.42 10.47 -3.26
CA ARG A 370 40.43 11.47 -3.62
C ARG A 370 40.46 12.66 -2.66
N HIS A 371 39.31 13.06 -2.12
CA HIS A 371 39.17 14.28 -1.32
C HIS A 371 39.02 14.01 0.18
N CYS A 372 38.71 12.78 0.57
CA CYS A 372 38.45 12.38 1.95
C CYS A 372 39.34 11.17 2.34
N PRO A 373 40.19 11.26 3.38
CA PRO A 373 41.04 10.16 3.79
C PRO A 373 40.25 8.92 4.27
N THR A 374 40.70 7.72 3.89
CA THR A 374 40.12 6.46 4.37
C THR A 374 40.18 6.37 5.91
N GLY A 375 39.08 5.94 6.52
CA GLY A 375 38.91 5.83 7.97
C GLY A 375 38.48 7.12 8.66
N SER A 376 38.46 8.26 7.97
CA SER A 376 37.90 9.51 8.50
C SER A 376 36.37 9.54 8.41
N ALA A 377 35.72 10.33 9.26
CA ALA A 377 34.33 10.74 9.02
C ALA A 377 34.34 11.84 7.95
N ILE A 378 33.41 11.80 6.99
CA ILE A 378 33.44 12.69 5.83
C ILE A 378 33.32 14.16 6.23
N LEU A 379 32.55 14.46 7.29
CA LEU A 379 32.40 15.80 7.85
C LEU A 379 33.68 16.31 8.55
N ASP A 380 34.53 15.39 9.02
CA ASP A 380 35.79 15.70 9.73
C ASP A 380 37.03 15.49 8.83
N SER A 381 36.83 15.19 7.55
CA SER A 381 37.89 14.82 6.58
C SER A 381 38.82 15.98 6.20
N GLY A 382 38.43 17.23 6.49
CA GLY A 382 39.10 18.44 6.02
C GLY A 382 38.78 18.82 4.57
N ALA A 383 37.88 18.09 3.90
CA ALA A 383 37.43 18.42 2.56
C ALA A 383 36.69 19.77 2.52
N PRO A 384 36.77 20.55 1.42
CA PRO A 384 36.03 21.79 1.28
C PRO A 384 34.51 21.58 1.42
N THR A 385 33.82 22.48 2.12
CA THR A 385 32.35 22.36 2.32
C THR A 385 31.59 22.31 1.00
N GLU A 386 31.99 23.10 0.02
CA GLU A 386 31.43 23.11 -1.34
C GLU A 386 31.58 21.77 -2.07
N PHE A 387 32.66 21.03 -1.82
CA PHE A 387 32.84 19.68 -2.35
C PHE A 387 31.79 18.74 -1.74
N LEU A 388 31.66 18.75 -0.41
CA LEU A 388 30.70 17.91 0.33
C LEU A 388 29.24 18.24 -0.03
N GLU A 389 28.90 19.52 -0.18
CA GLU A 389 27.56 19.94 -0.60
C GLU A 389 27.19 19.39 -1.98
N GLY A 390 28.11 19.45 -2.95
CA GLY A 390 27.88 18.90 -4.29
C GLY A 390 27.85 17.37 -4.30
N ALA A 391 28.67 16.68 -3.51
CA ALA A 391 28.63 15.22 -3.38
C ALA A 391 27.32 14.73 -2.75
N VAL A 392 26.85 15.39 -1.68
CA VAL A 392 25.55 15.13 -1.04
C VAL A 392 24.43 15.40 -2.03
N TRP A 393 24.48 16.53 -2.72
CA TRP A 393 23.47 16.88 -3.71
C TRP A 393 23.41 15.84 -4.83
N TYR A 394 24.55 15.46 -5.41
CA TYR A 394 24.60 14.53 -6.53
C TYR A 394 24.07 13.14 -6.15
N LEU A 395 24.49 12.61 -4.99
CA LEU A 395 23.94 11.35 -4.49
C LEU A 395 22.44 11.45 -4.29
N GLY A 396 21.97 12.48 -3.59
CA GLY A 396 20.55 12.63 -3.31
C GLY A 396 19.71 12.85 -4.57
N GLU A 397 20.22 13.58 -5.56
CA GLU A 397 19.54 13.79 -6.84
C GLU A 397 19.53 12.49 -7.67
N THR A 398 20.59 11.68 -7.60
CA THR A 398 20.63 10.35 -8.22
C THR A 398 19.57 9.43 -7.61
N LEU A 399 19.46 9.40 -6.28
CA LEU A 399 18.41 8.65 -5.58
C LEU A 399 17.01 9.22 -5.88
N HIS A 400 16.90 10.55 -6.00
CA HIS A 400 15.65 11.22 -6.33
C HIS A 400 15.14 10.85 -7.71
N ARG A 401 16.01 10.82 -8.71
CA ARG A 401 15.68 10.41 -10.09
C ARG A 401 15.35 8.92 -10.19
N ALA A 402 15.99 8.08 -9.38
CA ALA A 402 15.77 6.64 -9.43
C ALA A 402 14.41 6.20 -8.87
N ARG A 403 13.78 6.99 -8.00
CA ARG A 403 12.53 6.62 -7.35
C ARG A 403 11.74 7.84 -6.87
N PRO A 404 10.39 7.83 -6.95
CA PRO A 404 9.55 8.83 -6.33
C PRO A 404 9.93 9.10 -4.88
N SER A 405 10.41 10.31 -4.63
CA SER A 405 10.96 10.73 -3.35
C SER A 405 11.02 12.25 -3.28
N ARG A 406 11.45 12.80 -2.14
CA ARG A 406 11.67 14.24 -1.95
C ARG A 406 12.86 14.53 -1.08
N TRP A 407 13.39 15.73 -1.25
CA TRP A 407 14.38 16.31 -0.36
C TRP A 407 13.74 16.74 0.96
N VAL A 408 14.30 16.25 2.06
CA VAL A 408 13.85 16.58 3.42
C VAL A 408 15.02 17.11 4.23
N LEU A 409 14.75 18.15 5.01
CA LEU A 409 15.64 18.61 6.06
C LEU A 409 15.02 18.21 7.40
N THR A 410 15.64 17.25 8.10
CA THR A 410 15.14 16.75 9.40
C THR A 410 15.41 17.76 10.52
N ASP A 411 14.63 17.75 11.61
CA ASP A 411 14.66 18.79 12.66
C ASP A 411 15.53 18.48 13.89
N PHE A 412 16.40 17.46 13.83
CA PHE A 412 17.27 17.11 14.96
C PHE A 412 18.53 18.01 15.03
N GLU A 413 19.12 18.11 16.22
CA GLU A 413 20.36 18.87 16.48
C GLU A 413 21.57 18.19 15.82
N ALA A 414 21.85 18.56 14.57
CA ALA A 414 23.02 18.12 13.83
C ALA A 414 23.45 19.19 12.79
N PRO A 415 24.68 19.13 12.25
CA PRO A 415 25.08 19.98 11.13
C PRO A 415 24.10 19.86 9.96
N ARG A 416 23.87 20.95 9.22
CA ARG A 416 22.87 21.01 8.14
C ARG A 416 22.98 19.84 7.15
N LEU A 417 24.20 19.49 6.73
CA LEU A 417 24.44 18.38 5.80
C LEU A 417 24.06 17.00 6.37
N ALA A 418 24.25 16.79 7.67
CA ALA A 418 23.86 15.54 8.34
C ALA A 418 22.34 15.39 8.49
N ARG A 419 21.59 16.50 8.34
CA ARG A 419 20.14 16.53 8.45
C ARG A 419 19.43 16.32 7.11
N LEU A 420 20.16 16.40 5.99
CA LEU A 420 19.62 16.22 4.64
C LEU A 420 19.38 14.75 4.35
N SER A 421 18.18 14.45 3.88
CA SER A 421 17.80 13.12 3.46
C SER A 421 16.97 13.14 2.19
N ILE A 422 17.03 12.03 1.46
CA ILE A 422 16.03 11.70 0.45
C ILE A 422 15.04 10.75 1.08
N MET A 423 13.77 11.15 1.09
CA MET A 423 12.69 10.37 1.64
C MET A 423 11.82 9.84 0.51
N GLY A 424 11.75 8.52 0.37
CA GLY A 424 10.87 7.88 -0.60
C GLY A 424 9.41 8.13 -0.24
N TYR A 425 8.56 8.36 -1.24
CA TYR A 425 7.09 8.43 -1.04
C TYR A 425 6.46 7.06 -0.74
N ALA A 426 7.27 6.02 -0.78
CA ALA A 426 6.87 4.65 -0.61
C ALA A 426 6.89 4.24 0.86
N SER A 427 5.70 4.27 1.46
CA SER A 427 5.29 3.63 2.72
C SER A 427 5.22 4.56 3.93
N GLU A 428 4.00 4.76 4.46
CA GLU A 428 3.74 5.47 5.72
C GLU A 428 4.31 4.72 6.95
N VAL A 429 4.63 3.43 6.83
CA VAL A 429 5.15 2.62 7.95
C VAL A 429 6.67 2.62 8.00
N HIS A 430 7.36 2.77 6.87
CA HIS A 430 8.81 2.90 6.78
C HIS A 430 9.18 3.82 5.61
N PRO A 431 9.17 5.15 5.77
CA PRO A 431 9.86 6.01 4.81
C PRO A 431 11.31 5.53 4.78
N LEU A 432 11.71 4.89 3.68
CA LEU A 432 13.13 4.71 3.39
C LEU A 432 13.66 6.13 3.22
N GLY A 433 14.33 6.61 4.26
CA GLY A 433 15.06 7.85 4.28
C GLY A 433 16.53 7.50 4.21
N GLU A 434 17.21 7.94 3.16
CA GLU A 434 18.66 7.82 3.10
C GLU A 434 19.27 9.10 3.65
N PHE A 435 20.00 8.95 4.77
CA PHE A 435 20.86 10.01 5.27
C PHE A 435 22.10 10.07 4.39
N LEU A 436 22.12 11.07 3.51
CA LEU A 436 23.09 11.13 2.42
C LEU A 436 24.53 11.14 2.93
N ILE A 437 24.81 11.85 4.03
CA ILE A 437 26.13 11.84 4.66
C ILE A 437 26.52 10.45 5.17
N GLN A 438 25.60 9.70 5.77
CA GLN A 438 25.89 8.34 6.26
C GLN A 438 26.20 7.39 5.10
N THR A 439 25.50 7.54 3.98
CA THR A 439 25.76 6.78 2.76
C THR A 439 27.14 7.10 2.19
N LEU A 440 27.52 8.38 2.13
CA LEU A 440 28.85 8.79 1.67
C LEU A 440 29.96 8.37 2.65
N ASP A 441 29.71 8.43 3.95
CA ASP A 441 30.62 7.94 5.00
C ASP A 441 30.98 6.47 4.78
N GLY A 442 30.03 5.64 4.33
CA GLY A 442 30.25 4.24 4.02
C GLY A 442 31.39 3.96 3.03
N VAL A 443 31.71 4.94 2.16
CA VAL A 443 32.82 4.84 1.20
C VAL A 443 34.18 4.90 1.90
N VAL A 444 34.35 5.84 2.82
CA VAL A 444 35.62 6.10 3.52
C VAL A 444 35.74 5.29 4.81
N ARG A 445 34.62 4.98 5.45
CA ARG A 445 34.53 4.25 6.72
C ARG A 445 33.32 3.31 6.69
N PRO A 446 33.50 2.02 6.40
CA PRO A 446 32.44 1.03 6.46
C PRO A 446 31.88 0.92 7.88
N THR A 447 30.61 1.26 8.05
CA THR A 447 29.83 1.02 9.26
C THR A 447 29.34 -0.44 9.29
N ARG A 448 30.24 -1.39 9.55
CA ARG A 448 29.79 -2.74 9.96
C ARG A 448 29.72 -2.81 11.47
N ILE A 449 28.51 -2.62 12.01
CA ILE A 449 28.19 -2.69 13.45
C ILE A 449 28.54 -4.07 14.07
N TRP A 450 28.75 -5.10 13.25
CA TRP A 450 28.90 -6.50 13.68
C TRP A 450 30.33 -7.07 13.57
N TYR A 451 31.29 -6.32 13.04
CA TYR A 451 32.70 -6.75 12.98
C TYR A 451 33.56 -5.67 13.62
N GLY A 452 34.41 -6.06 14.57
CA GLY A 452 35.17 -5.16 15.44
C GLY A 452 36.05 -4.11 14.73
N PRO A 453 36.63 -3.17 15.49
CA PRO A 453 37.39 -2.05 14.95
C PRO A 453 38.76 -2.50 14.46
N SER A 454 38.89 -2.89 13.19
CA SER A 454 40.22 -3.20 12.65
C SER A 454 40.26 -3.13 11.12
N ALA A 455 40.56 -1.91 10.65
CA ALA A 455 41.25 -1.48 9.41
C ALA A 455 40.51 -0.32 8.73
N PRO A 456 41.20 0.79 8.38
CA PRO A 456 40.65 1.80 7.48
C PRO A 456 40.57 1.20 6.07
N ALA A 457 39.50 0.45 5.80
CA ALA A 457 39.22 -0.14 4.49
C ALA A 457 38.14 0.68 3.79
N SER A 458 38.44 1.25 2.62
CA SER A 458 37.44 1.89 1.77
C SER A 458 36.50 0.86 1.15
N HIS A 459 35.23 1.22 0.96
CA HIS A 459 34.22 0.38 0.30
C HIS A 459 33.53 1.16 -0.83
N PRO A 460 34.23 1.45 -1.94
CA PRO A 460 33.66 2.26 -3.03
C PRO A 460 32.38 1.66 -3.63
N GLU A 461 32.25 0.33 -3.61
CA GLU A 461 31.06 -0.38 -4.08
C GLU A 461 29.80 -0.15 -3.22
N SER A 462 29.96 0.42 -2.02
CA SER A 462 28.85 0.69 -1.10
C SER A 462 27.84 1.69 -1.66
N LEU A 463 28.27 2.71 -2.41
CA LEU A 463 27.35 3.67 -3.03
C LEU A 463 26.47 3.01 -4.08
N ARG A 464 27.08 2.24 -4.98
CA ARG A 464 26.35 1.47 -6.00
C ARG A 464 25.40 0.46 -5.35
N TYR A 465 25.83 -0.19 -4.27
CA TYR A 465 24.98 -1.09 -3.50
C TYR A 465 23.76 -0.37 -2.89
N THR A 466 23.97 0.75 -2.21
CA THR A 466 22.89 1.56 -1.62
C THR A 466 21.95 2.13 -2.67
N TYR A 467 22.49 2.62 -3.79
CA TYR A 467 21.69 3.05 -4.94
C TYR A 467 20.79 1.92 -5.46
N ASN A 468 21.33 0.72 -5.64
CA ASN A 468 20.55 -0.43 -6.10
C ASN A 468 19.51 -0.87 -5.06
N LEU A 469 19.84 -0.86 -3.77
CA LEU A 469 18.86 -1.11 -2.70
C LEU A 469 17.73 -0.09 -2.73
N TRP A 470 18.05 1.19 -2.90
CA TRP A 470 17.08 2.28 -2.98
C TRP A 470 16.14 2.13 -4.17
N ARG A 471 16.72 1.99 -5.37
CA ARG A 471 16.02 1.84 -6.65
C ARG A 471 15.07 0.64 -6.64
N THR A 472 15.51 -0.47 -6.04
CA THR A 472 14.74 -1.73 -6.00
C THR A 472 13.93 -1.92 -4.71
N GLY A 473 13.94 -0.94 -3.81
CA GLY A 473 13.40 -1.08 -2.44
C GLY A 473 11.91 -1.43 -2.40
N GLU A 474 11.11 -0.88 -3.30
CA GLU A 474 9.69 -1.24 -3.43
C GLU A 474 9.48 -2.70 -3.85
N MET A 475 10.24 -3.16 -4.85
CA MET A 475 10.16 -4.54 -5.31
C MET A 475 10.62 -5.51 -4.22
N ARG A 476 11.72 -5.18 -3.52
CA ARG A 476 12.23 -5.97 -2.39
C ARG A 476 11.21 -6.09 -1.28
N TRP A 477 10.53 -5.00 -0.94
CA TRP A 477 9.46 -5.01 0.05
C TRP A 477 8.27 -5.89 -0.38
N ARG A 478 7.85 -5.79 -1.66
CA ARG A 478 6.81 -6.67 -2.22
C ARG A 478 7.17 -8.15 -2.13
N ILE A 479 8.43 -8.49 -2.41
CA ILE A 479 8.97 -9.85 -2.28
C ILE A 479 8.90 -10.31 -0.82
N ASP A 480 9.42 -9.50 0.11
CA ASP A 480 9.44 -9.81 1.54
C ASP A 480 8.03 -10.03 2.11
N GLU A 481 7.07 -9.14 1.79
CA GLU A 481 5.69 -9.32 2.24
C GLU A 481 5.02 -10.55 1.63
N SER A 482 5.29 -10.85 0.36
CA SER A 482 4.79 -12.06 -0.30
C SER A 482 5.35 -13.32 0.36
N VAL A 483 6.64 -13.34 0.67
CA VAL A 483 7.30 -14.44 1.37
C VAL A 483 6.70 -14.62 2.77
N LYS A 484 6.57 -13.54 3.55
CA LYS A 484 5.93 -13.59 4.87
C LYS A 484 4.50 -14.15 4.82
N ARG A 485 3.69 -13.77 3.82
CA ARG A 485 2.33 -14.29 3.63
C ARG A 485 2.34 -15.79 3.28
N ARG A 486 3.24 -16.19 2.39
CA ARG A 486 3.43 -17.58 2.01
C ARG A 486 3.85 -18.44 3.20
N GLU A 487 4.84 -17.99 3.96
CA GLU A 487 5.30 -18.66 5.18
C GLU A 487 4.19 -18.80 6.22
N ARG A 488 3.42 -17.72 6.47
CA ARG A 488 2.25 -17.77 7.38
C ARG A 488 1.24 -18.82 6.94
N THR A 489 1.00 -18.96 5.64
CA THR A 489 0.09 -19.97 5.09
C THR A 489 0.63 -21.38 5.28
N LYS A 490 1.93 -21.59 5.03
CA LYS A 490 2.59 -22.89 5.21
C LYS A 490 2.66 -23.32 6.68
N ARG A 491 3.03 -22.42 7.59
CA ARG A 491 3.01 -22.69 9.05
C ARG A 491 1.64 -23.16 9.54
N LYS A 492 0.55 -22.66 8.96
CA LYS A 492 -0.82 -23.11 9.29
C LYS A 492 -1.17 -24.50 8.75
N ARG A 493 -0.59 -24.89 7.60
CA ARG A 493 -0.82 -26.21 6.98
C ARG A 493 0.07 -27.31 7.56
N ALA A 494 1.17 -26.92 8.23
CA ALA A 494 2.12 -27.84 8.82
C ALA A 494 1.45 -28.78 9.84
N ARG A 495 1.48 -30.09 9.59
CA ARG A 495 0.88 -31.12 10.45
C ARG A 495 1.67 -31.29 11.75
N ARG A 496 1.06 -31.04 12.90
CA ARG A 496 1.70 -31.31 14.20
C ARG A 496 1.97 -32.80 14.37
N GLY A 497 3.17 -33.16 14.84
CA GLY A 497 3.55 -34.54 15.16
C GLY A 497 4.25 -35.34 14.04
N VAL A 498 4.55 -34.72 12.90
CA VAL A 498 5.44 -35.29 11.87
C VAL A 498 6.85 -34.72 12.08
N ASP A 499 7.87 -35.58 11.99
CA ASP A 499 9.28 -35.19 12.10
C ASP A 499 9.72 -34.36 10.88
N ASP A 500 10.50 -33.31 11.12
CA ASP A 500 10.95 -32.38 10.08
C ASP A 500 11.95 -33.09 9.12
N ALA A 501 12.70 -34.07 9.61
CA ALA A 501 13.61 -34.88 8.78
C ALA A 501 12.84 -35.75 7.76
N ASP A 502 11.76 -36.39 8.18
CA ASP A 502 10.90 -37.20 7.29
C ASP A 502 10.23 -36.32 6.23
N VAL A 503 9.70 -35.16 6.64
CA VAL A 503 9.10 -34.18 5.71
C VAL A 503 10.11 -33.74 4.64
N LEU A 504 11.36 -33.48 5.05
CA LEU A 504 12.42 -33.10 4.12
C LEU A 504 12.77 -34.25 3.16
N ALA A 505 12.92 -35.47 3.66
CA ALA A 505 13.25 -36.64 2.86
C ALA A 505 12.18 -36.91 1.80
N ASP A 506 10.90 -36.89 2.19
CA ASP A 506 9.77 -37.06 1.28
C ASP A 506 9.73 -35.96 0.21
N TRP A 507 9.92 -34.69 0.62
CA TRP A 507 9.94 -33.57 -0.31
C TRP A 507 11.07 -33.70 -1.33
N LEU A 508 12.29 -34.08 -0.90
CA LEU A 508 13.43 -34.28 -1.79
C LEU A 508 13.18 -35.41 -2.79
N ALA A 509 12.64 -36.54 -2.32
CA ALA A 509 12.32 -37.68 -3.17
C ALA A 509 11.25 -37.31 -4.22
N GLU A 510 10.20 -36.61 -3.81
CA GLU A 510 9.15 -36.14 -4.70
C GLU A 510 9.69 -35.17 -5.76
N ARG A 511 10.48 -34.18 -5.36
CA ARG A 511 11.05 -33.19 -6.30
C ARG A 511 12.03 -33.82 -7.27
N GLN A 512 12.88 -34.74 -6.81
CA GLN A 512 13.80 -35.47 -7.68
C GLN A 512 13.04 -36.31 -8.72
N ALA A 513 11.96 -36.99 -8.33
CA ALA A 513 11.13 -37.77 -9.25
C ALA A 513 10.35 -36.89 -10.24
N ALA A 514 9.87 -35.72 -9.81
CA ALA A 514 9.11 -34.79 -10.63
C ALA A 514 9.97 -33.98 -11.63
N PHE A 515 11.28 -33.88 -11.39
CA PHE A 515 12.16 -32.99 -12.15
C PHE A 515 12.16 -33.21 -13.69
N PRO A 516 12.19 -34.45 -14.23
CA PRO A 516 12.11 -34.65 -15.68
C PRO A 516 10.83 -34.08 -16.29
N GLY A 517 9.69 -34.22 -15.61
CA GLY A 517 8.41 -33.65 -16.04
C GLY A 517 8.40 -32.12 -15.91
N TRP A 518 9.05 -31.57 -14.89
CA TRP A 518 9.22 -30.13 -14.71
C TRP A 518 10.04 -29.54 -15.87
N VAL A 519 11.16 -30.16 -16.25
CA VAL A 519 11.98 -29.76 -17.40
C VAL A 519 11.17 -29.78 -18.69
N GLN A 520 10.42 -30.86 -18.93
CA GLN A 520 9.56 -30.97 -20.12
C GLN A 520 8.51 -29.86 -20.19
N ARG A 521 7.94 -29.47 -19.05
CA ARG A 521 6.87 -28.48 -18.97
C ARG A 521 7.37 -27.04 -19.12
N TYR A 522 8.48 -26.68 -18.46
CA TYR A 522 8.89 -25.29 -18.30
C TYR A 522 10.17 -24.91 -19.05
N GLY A 523 10.96 -25.87 -19.52
CA GLY A 523 12.28 -25.58 -20.09
C GLY A 523 12.80 -26.64 -21.06
N ALA A 524 11.93 -27.25 -21.87
CA ALA A 524 12.28 -28.38 -22.74
C ALA A 524 13.39 -28.05 -23.77
N GLN A 525 13.54 -26.77 -24.13
CA GLN A 525 14.55 -26.28 -25.07
C GLN A 525 15.86 -25.87 -24.39
N LEU A 526 15.90 -25.87 -23.05
CA LEU A 526 17.02 -25.38 -22.25
C LEU A 526 17.83 -26.56 -21.71
N ARG A 527 19.13 -26.34 -21.52
CA ARG A 527 20.03 -27.36 -20.98
C ARG A 527 20.10 -27.23 -19.46
N TRP A 528 19.47 -28.15 -18.75
CA TRP A 528 19.49 -28.16 -17.28
C TRP A 528 20.57 -29.12 -16.74
N ASP A 529 21.78 -28.62 -16.51
CA ASP A 529 22.91 -29.45 -16.02
C ASP A 529 23.39 -29.14 -14.59
N PHE A 530 22.65 -28.29 -13.87
CA PHE A 530 22.94 -27.85 -12.50
C PHE A 530 24.27 -27.08 -12.38
N SER A 531 24.80 -26.55 -13.48
CA SER A 531 25.91 -25.60 -13.43
C SER A 531 25.41 -24.19 -13.08
N PRO A 532 26.25 -23.31 -12.51
CA PRO A 532 25.87 -21.91 -12.29
C PRO A 532 25.54 -21.13 -13.58
N ALA A 533 25.93 -21.65 -14.75
CA ALA A 533 25.63 -21.02 -16.04
C ALA A 533 24.15 -21.12 -16.42
N THR A 534 23.43 -22.13 -15.92
CA THR A 534 21.99 -22.33 -16.21
C THR A 534 21.08 -21.52 -15.29
N LEU A 535 21.64 -20.74 -14.36
CA LEU A 535 20.85 -19.85 -13.52
C LEU A 535 20.22 -18.72 -14.34
N ASP A 536 20.90 -18.21 -15.37
CA ASP A 536 20.33 -17.19 -16.26
C ASP A 536 19.16 -17.76 -17.07
N ASP A 537 19.25 -19.04 -17.49
CA ASP A 537 18.14 -19.77 -18.11
C ASP A 537 16.94 -19.88 -17.15
N LEU A 538 17.20 -20.18 -15.86
CA LEU A 538 16.16 -20.22 -14.83
C LEU A 538 15.47 -18.86 -14.66
N GLU A 539 16.22 -17.76 -14.67
CA GLU A 539 15.65 -16.41 -14.65
C GLU A 539 14.71 -16.17 -15.84
N GLY A 540 15.18 -16.51 -17.04
CA GLY A 540 14.40 -16.50 -18.28
C GLY A 540 13.05 -17.19 -18.12
N VAL A 541 13.07 -18.39 -17.54
CA VAL A 541 11.84 -19.15 -17.28
C VAL A 541 10.97 -18.46 -16.23
N ILE A 542 11.52 -17.91 -15.14
CA ILE A 542 10.75 -17.19 -14.11
C ILE A 542 9.95 -16.04 -14.73
N TRP A 543 10.57 -15.20 -15.58
CA TRP A 543 9.85 -14.10 -16.25
C TRP A 543 8.77 -14.58 -17.21
N SER A 544 8.92 -15.76 -17.82
CA SER A 544 7.88 -16.38 -18.65
C SER A 544 6.69 -16.91 -17.83
N GLN A 545 6.95 -17.29 -16.58
CA GLN A 545 5.95 -17.90 -15.71
C GLN A 545 5.23 -16.89 -14.82
N ALA A 546 5.80 -15.73 -14.53
CA ALA A 546 5.10 -14.74 -13.71
C ALA A 546 5.56 -13.33 -14.03
N VAL A 547 4.61 -12.40 -14.10
CA VAL A 547 4.89 -10.98 -14.40
C VAL A 547 5.35 -10.24 -13.13
N ALA A 548 5.01 -10.76 -11.96
CA ALA A 548 5.25 -10.12 -10.65
C ALA A 548 5.62 -11.15 -9.56
N PRO A 549 6.33 -10.75 -8.49
CA PRO A 549 6.71 -11.66 -7.41
C PRO A 549 5.51 -12.26 -6.68
N GLU A 550 4.39 -11.56 -6.56
CA GLU A 550 3.17 -12.09 -5.94
C GLU A 550 2.58 -13.25 -6.75
N GLU A 551 2.57 -13.14 -8.08
CA GLU A 551 2.12 -14.22 -8.97
C GLU A 551 3.02 -15.44 -8.83
N LEU A 552 4.34 -15.24 -8.79
CA LEU A 552 5.29 -16.33 -8.57
C LEU A 552 5.10 -17.01 -7.20
N LEU A 553 4.94 -16.21 -6.13
CA LEU A 553 5.02 -16.69 -4.75
C LEU A 553 3.68 -17.16 -4.17
N LEU A 554 2.56 -16.57 -4.60
CA LEU A 554 1.26 -16.73 -3.95
C LEU A 554 0.22 -17.43 -4.83
N ASP A 555 0.37 -17.44 -6.15
CA ASP A 555 -0.58 -18.11 -7.05
C ASP A 555 -0.46 -19.64 -6.91
N PRO A 556 -1.54 -20.35 -6.50
CA PRO A 556 -1.54 -21.81 -6.44
C PRO A 556 -1.23 -22.47 -7.78
N ALA A 557 -1.57 -21.84 -8.91
CA ALA A 557 -1.28 -22.38 -10.24
C ALA A 557 0.23 -22.44 -10.53
N ARG A 558 1.03 -21.64 -9.83
CA ARG A 558 2.50 -21.56 -9.99
C ARG A 558 3.25 -22.36 -8.93
N GLU A 559 2.56 -23.04 -8.00
CA GLU A 559 3.21 -23.72 -6.88
C GLU A 559 4.15 -24.84 -7.33
N ASP A 560 3.75 -25.66 -8.30
CA ASP A 560 4.60 -26.73 -8.84
C ASP A 560 5.85 -26.18 -9.54
N PHE A 561 5.69 -25.09 -10.30
CA PHE A 561 6.81 -24.39 -10.93
C PHE A 561 7.81 -23.90 -9.88
N LEU A 562 7.34 -23.12 -8.90
CA LEU A 562 8.17 -22.51 -7.86
C LEU A 562 8.92 -23.56 -7.03
N LEU A 563 8.26 -24.65 -6.64
CA LEU A 563 8.90 -25.71 -5.87
C LEU A 563 10.00 -26.43 -6.67
N GLY A 564 9.78 -26.67 -7.97
CA GLY A 564 10.80 -27.23 -8.85
C GLY A 564 11.98 -26.28 -9.07
N ALA A 565 11.72 -24.99 -9.26
CA ALA A 565 12.75 -23.96 -9.37
C ALA A 565 13.59 -23.83 -8.09
N ALA A 566 12.94 -23.87 -6.91
CA ALA A 566 13.61 -23.82 -5.61
C ALA A 566 14.51 -25.03 -5.40
N TRP A 567 14.02 -26.23 -5.75
CA TRP A 567 14.82 -27.45 -5.73
C TRP A 567 16.01 -27.36 -6.69
N TYR A 568 15.80 -26.90 -7.92
CA TYR A 568 16.88 -26.75 -8.91
C TYR A 568 17.99 -25.80 -8.42
N LEU A 569 17.61 -24.60 -7.94
CA LEU A 569 18.55 -23.62 -7.38
C LEU A 569 19.33 -24.22 -6.20
N GLY A 570 18.65 -24.92 -5.30
CA GLY A 570 19.30 -25.61 -4.20
C GLY A 570 20.28 -26.70 -4.66
N GLU A 571 19.93 -27.48 -5.68
CA GLU A 571 20.84 -28.48 -6.26
C GLU A 571 22.06 -27.86 -6.95
N VAL A 572 21.91 -26.71 -7.61
CA VAL A 572 23.05 -25.94 -8.15
C VAL A 572 24.01 -25.57 -7.01
N VAL A 573 23.49 -25.03 -5.91
CA VAL A 573 24.31 -24.68 -4.74
C VAL A 573 24.96 -25.92 -4.12
N ARG A 574 24.18 -26.98 -3.92
CA ARG A 574 24.61 -28.22 -3.27
C ARG A 574 25.71 -28.95 -4.05
N ARG A 575 25.59 -29.05 -5.38
CA ARG A 575 26.54 -29.79 -6.22
C ARG A 575 27.88 -29.10 -6.36
N GLN A 576 27.92 -27.79 -6.17
CA GLN A 576 29.14 -27.00 -6.22
C GLN A 576 29.87 -26.97 -4.86
N ARG A 577 29.21 -27.42 -3.78
CA ARG A 577 29.81 -27.54 -2.45
C ARG A 577 29.44 -28.86 -1.79
N ASN A 578 30.39 -29.77 -1.72
CA ASN A 578 30.23 -31.10 -1.12
C ASN A 578 29.74 -31.08 0.34
N SER A 579 29.90 -29.96 1.06
CA SER A 579 29.45 -29.79 2.45
C SER A 579 28.04 -29.22 2.60
N ALA A 580 27.45 -28.63 1.55
CA ALA A 580 26.14 -28.00 1.65
C ALA A 580 25.03 -29.07 1.78
N ARG A 581 24.10 -28.87 2.72
CA ARG A 581 23.03 -29.84 3.01
C ARG A 581 21.66 -29.18 2.89
N TRP A 582 20.67 -29.94 2.44
CA TRP A 582 19.28 -29.52 2.56
C TRP A 582 18.85 -29.57 4.04
N THR A 583 18.07 -28.58 4.45
CA THR A 583 17.54 -28.44 5.80
C THR A 583 16.07 -28.01 5.72
N TYR A 584 15.30 -28.37 6.75
CA TYR A 584 13.92 -27.95 6.91
C TYR A 584 13.66 -27.76 8.40
N GLN A 585 13.13 -26.60 8.78
CA GLN A 585 12.81 -26.26 10.15
C GLN A 585 11.47 -25.54 10.17
N ARG A 586 10.39 -26.25 10.50
CA ARG A 586 9.02 -25.76 10.29
C ARG A 586 8.71 -24.43 10.96
N ASP A 587 9.33 -24.17 12.10
CA ASP A 587 9.07 -23.01 12.94
C ASP A 587 9.85 -21.78 12.46
N PHE A 588 11.05 -21.99 11.91
CA PHE A 588 11.93 -20.93 11.43
C PHE A 588 11.70 -20.66 9.93
N ALA A 589 11.88 -21.67 9.09
CA ALA A 589 11.75 -21.60 7.65
C ALA A 589 10.81 -22.72 7.16
N PRO A 590 9.50 -22.44 6.93
CA PRO A 590 8.50 -23.45 6.56
C PRO A 590 8.63 -23.94 5.10
N GLU A 591 9.82 -23.84 4.51
CA GLU A 591 10.20 -24.37 3.20
C GLU A 591 11.59 -24.99 3.29
N PRO A 592 11.83 -26.15 2.64
CA PRO A 592 13.16 -26.70 2.50
C PRO A 592 14.13 -25.71 1.86
N SER A 593 15.33 -25.59 2.44
CA SER A 593 16.40 -24.72 1.94
C SER A 593 17.75 -25.38 2.11
N VAL A 594 18.74 -24.98 1.31
CA VAL A 594 20.11 -25.44 1.50
C VAL A 594 20.76 -24.61 2.61
N GLU A 595 21.53 -25.26 3.48
CA GLU A 595 22.35 -24.59 4.50
C GLU A 595 23.11 -23.41 3.87
N TRP A 596 23.20 -22.28 4.59
CA TRP A 596 23.81 -21.03 4.11
C TRP A 596 23.02 -20.25 3.05
N MET A 597 21.90 -20.80 2.54
CA MET A 597 20.95 -20.07 1.69
C MET A 597 20.04 -19.19 2.56
N ASN A 598 20.60 -18.08 3.05
CA ASN A 598 19.85 -17.02 3.71
C ASN A 598 19.94 -15.73 2.88
N PRO A 599 18.84 -15.26 2.25
CA PRO A 599 17.48 -15.73 2.43
C PRO A 599 17.17 -17.03 1.67
N GLY A 600 16.08 -17.71 2.05
CA GLY A 600 15.66 -19.00 1.46
C GLY A 600 15.32 -18.92 -0.05
N PRO A 601 15.16 -20.07 -0.72
CA PRO A 601 15.11 -20.15 -2.19
C PRO A 601 13.98 -19.32 -2.80
N GLY A 602 12.80 -19.26 -2.19
CA GLY A 602 11.69 -18.43 -2.69
C GLY A 602 12.04 -16.94 -2.76
N VAL A 603 12.79 -16.41 -1.78
CA VAL A 603 13.24 -15.01 -1.78
C VAL A 603 14.30 -14.79 -2.87
N VAL A 604 15.22 -15.74 -3.04
CA VAL A 604 16.29 -15.65 -4.05
C VAL A 604 15.69 -15.67 -5.45
N LEU A 605 14.76 -16.59 -5.74
CA LEU A 605 14.05 -16.68 -7.01
C LEU A 605 13.21 -15.43 -7.29
N ALA A 606 12.47 -14.94 -6.30
CA ALA A 606 11.71 -13.70 -6.45
C ALA A 606 12.63 -12.47 -6.57
N GLY A 607 13.89 -12.56 -6.13
CA GLY A 607 14.91 -11.54 -6.30
C GLY A 607 15.13 -11.15 -7.76
N VAL A 608 14.83 -12.04 -8.72
CA VAL A 608 14.86 -11.79 -10.17
C VAL A 608 14.05 -10.56 -10.58
N TYR A 609 12.96 -10.25 -9.88
CA TYR A 609 12.16 -9.05 -10.16
C TYR A 609 12.84 -7.74 -9.75
N THR A 610 13.95 -7.79 -9.00
CA THR A 610 14.75 -6.59 -8.68
C THR A 610 15.58 -6.10 -9.88
N ASP A 611 15.70 -6.90 -10.94
CA ASP A 611 16.21 -6.44 -12.23
C ASP A 611 15.08 -5.78 -13.04
N LEU A 612 14.93 -4.47 -12.82
CA LEU A 612 13.88 -3.67 -13.45
C LEU A 612 14.02 -3.61 -14.98
N ASP A 613 15.23 -3.80 -15.50
CA ASP A 613 15.57 -3.71 -16.92
C ASP A 613 15.57 -5.08 -17.61
N ARG A 614 15.37 -6.18 -16.85
CA ARG A 614 15.41 -7.58 -17.31
C ARG A 614 16.67 -7.90 -18.12
N ARG A 615 17.82 -7.38 -17.66
CA ARG A 615 19.15 -7.64 -18.21
C ARG A 615 19.66 -9.07 -17.91
N GLY A 616 19.15 -9.72 -16.87
CA GLY A 616 19.60 -11.04 -16.42
C GLY A 616 20.79 -10.99 -15.45
N GLY A 617 21.11 -12.14 -14.86
CA GLY A 617 22.29 -12.36 -14.03
C GLY A 617 22.07 -12.11 -12.53
N ILE A 618 20.83 -12.00 -12.06
CA ILE A 618 20.51 -11.79 -10.65
C ILE A 618 20.85 -13.01 -9.78
N LEU A 619 20.38 -14.20 -10.17
CA LEU A 619 20.65 -15.48 -9.54
C LEU A 619 22.12 -15.84 -9.65
N GLN A 620 22.73 -15.61 -10.82
CA GLN A 620 24.15 -15.88 -11.00
C GLN A 620 25.01 -14.92 -10.16
N GLY A 621 24.66 -13.62 -10.12
CA GLY A 621 25.31 -12.63 -9.27
C GLY A 621 25.14 -12.92 -7.78
N TRP A 622 23.93 -13.32 -7.36
CA TRP A 622 23.66 -13.80 -6.01
C TRP A 622 24.55 -15.00 -5.65
N TYR A 623 24.64 -15.98 -6.55
CA TYR A 623 25.46 -17.17 -6.36
C TYR A 623 26.95 -16.81 -6.18
N ARG A 624 27.51 -15.95 -7.04
CA ARG A 624 28.90 -15.48 -6.94
C ARG A 624 29.17 -14.73 -5.63
N SER A 625 28.30 -13.77 -5.28
CA SER A 625 28.42 -12.99 -4.04
C SER A 625 28.41 -13.88 -2.79
N ARG A 626 27.65 -14.98 -2.83
CA ARG A 626 27.64 -15.98 -1.74
C ARG A 626 28.94 -16.77 -1.66
N LEU A 627 29.52 -17.17 -2.78
CA LEU A 627 30.83 -17.82 -2.79
C LEU A 627 31.92 -16.92 -2.20
N GLU A 628 31.96 -15.65 -2.58
CA GLU A 628 32.93 -14.67 -2.06
C GLU A 628 32.76 -14.42 -0.56
N THR A 629 31.51 -14.32 -0.09
CA THR A 629 31.21 -14.17 1.33
C THR A 629 31.70 -15.38 2.13
N LEU A 630 31.49 -16.59 1.60
CA LEU A 630 31.92 -17.82 2.25
C LEU A 630 33.44 -18.04 2.20
N ALA A 631 34.11 -17.60 1.12
CA ALA A 631 35.57 -17.62 1.04
C ALA A 631 36.19 -16.75 2.14
N ARG A 632 35.64 -15.56 2.38
CA ARG A 632 36.07 -14.67 3.46
C ARG A 632 35.87 -15.27 4.86
N TYR A 633 34.77 -15.99 5.09
CA TYR A 633 34.54 -16.65 6.38
C TYR A 633 35.54 -17.78 6.64
N ALA A 634 35.88 -18.57 5.62
CA ALA A 634 36.88 -19.62 5.74
C ALA A 634 38.28 -19.06 6.07
N GLU A 635 38.64 -17.91 5.50
CA GLU A 635 39.91 -17.22 5.80
C GLU A 635 39.95 -16.64 7.22
N THR A 636 38.82 -16.24 7.80
CA THR A 636 38.76 -15.76 9.20
C THR A 636 38.76 -16.88 10.24
N ASP A 637 38.13 -18.02 9.95
CA ASP A 637 38.12 -19.17 10.87
C ASP A 637 39.52 -19.82 10.98
N ASP A 638 40.34 -19.76 9.91
CA ASP A 638 41.74 -20.21 9.91
C ASP A 638 42.70 -19.29 10.71
N VAL A 639 42.28 -18.08 11.09
CA VAL A 639 43.09 -17.13 11.89
C VAL A 639 42.79 -17.23 13.39
N GLU A 640 41.65 -17.81 13.77
CA GLU A 640 41.28 -18.08 15.18
C GLU A 640 41.57 -19.52 15.64
N SER A 641 42.05 -20.39 14.74
CA SER A 641 42.55 -21.75 15.06
C SER A 641 44.08 -21.82 14.99
#